data_AF-A0A7V6QLU1-F1
#
_entry.id   AF-A0A7V6QLU1-F1
#
_cell.length_a   1.000
_cell.length_b   1.000
_cell.length_c   1.000
_cell.angle_alpha   90.00
_cell.angle_beta   90.00
_cell.angle_gamma   90.00
#
_symmetry.space_group_name_H-M   'P 1'
#
loop_
_entity.id
_entity.type
_entity.pdbx_description
1 polymer ?
#
loop_
_entity_poly.entity_id
_entity_poly.type
_entity_poly.pdbx_seq_one_letter_code
_entity_poly.pdbx_strand_id
1 'polypeptide(L)'
;MKKVFLLLLILIFSITGCNTVDKDIIRKEKMNDFVLGNEIKPGHLNVQDFKNINVIIPEEDQLNDQLLVVSITPFDDGYILCDYQNIYLLKENNLIKLKPPIDIGIWNPTGVFYSGETNSLFVANYNGHNVIEFGINLENNHLEKINEMTHTEMVSPENVVAGHDGKYIAVADYDGNRVFLFTSEGSLEWVQEVKQAHGIALDENYVYATSLTERKIIKMDINGKVVNETGKIGWNENEYLWPTAITASKDYLLITDAHSGKLTFLNKDLEYLGAMGGNGPGIDAFNFPYTSIFQDGNIIITDSFKSRVLEVGSSGKLIKQYNLSKLDLKIKNEPILGSKFLDPYTFNSNMFEVISPRFFNPFYDQEFQVVSGFNSIDILSSNGSLISQIEIDYPNSSSYTGDSFWYVTWVKEVIVNGNDYYVFGSPQHNTLIIYDISNNIFSIKNSKDNLFDLWVINNKALTGSENNFDMSSLINDQISLFEQFNKEIKSGISRIEAYRKVFFPAMKESEYKNWLHKIFTTPFGGKFISDINSGKDIKLASKEYFFNIKSERYKYLLETLLVKTFSDLTTDINDITSNAVVTFEKDPYPGYGIAASLDDDSNTYTGYKEGMNPGIFELEWENEVGITDILIEWLSEDDIGQDYKIVGVDNSGKEVILLNEKENKDIVEYVSFKNPKKVKKVRFEFYKGNGQNRLLMKDFKVYGSK
;
A
#
# COMPACT_ATOMS: atom_id res chain seq x y z
N MET A 1 41.26 -32.96 -46.08
CA MET A 1 40.79 -32.33 -47.33
C MET A 1 39.36 -32.80 -47.58
N LYS A 2 38.35 -32.01 -47.20
CA LYS A 2 37.63 -31.00 -48.01
C LYS A 2 36.50 -31.58 -48.87
N LYS A 3 35.29 -31.05 -48.60
CA LYS A 3 34.10 -30.79 -49.44
C LYS A 3 32.90 -31.77 -49.32
N VAL A 4 31.60 -31.41 -49.19
CA VAL A 4 30.75 -30.17 -49.20
C VAL A 4 29.52 -30.40 -50.11
N PHE A 5 28.30 -30.23 -49.53
CA PHE A 5 27.07 -29.55 -50.08
C PHE A 5 26.03 -30.35 -50.93
N LEU A 6 24.69 -30.07 -51.00
CA LEU A 6 23.72 -29.10 -50.41
C LEU A 6 22.28 -29.32 -51.01
N LEU A 7 21.20 -28.97 -50.27
CA LEU A 7 19.84 -28.38 -50.61
C LEU A 7 18.95 -28.97 -51.76
N LEU A 8 17.59 -28.86 -51.87
CA LEU A 8 16.39 -28.36 -51.13
C LEU A 8 15.10 -28.62 -51.99
N LEU A 9 13.89 -28.53 -51.38
CA LEU A 9 12.49 -28.33 -51.90
C LEU A 9 11.73 -29.50 -52.59
N ILE A 10 10.39 -29.65 -52.58
CA ILE A 10 9.21 -29.41 -51.69
C ILE A 10 7.94 -29.94 -52.47
N LEU A 11 6.92 -30.47 -51.75
CA LEU A 11 5.46 -30.67 -52.05
C LEU A 11 4.92 -31.75 -53.03
N ILE A 12 4.04 -32.66 -52.52
CA ILE A 12 2.57 -32.79 -52.79
C ILE A 12 1.94 -33.97 -51.99
N PHE A 13 0.66 -33.81 -51.63
CA PHE A 13 -0.30 -34.55 -50.77
C PHE A 13 -0.65 -36.04 -51.09
N SER A 14 -1.03 -36.84 -50.06
CA SER A 14 -2.40 -37.35 -49.75
C SER A 14 -2.51 -38.80 -49.21
N ILE A 15 -2.99 -38.92 -47.96
CA ILE A 15 -4.07 -39.80 -47.40
C ILE A 15 -3.88 -41.34 -47.24
N THR A 16 -4.14 -41.75 -45.98
CA THR A 16 -4.58 -43.04 -45.39
C THR A 16 -3.59 -44.19 -45.16
N GLY A 17 -3.49 -44.59 -43.88
CA GLY A 17 -3.02 -45.92 -43.48
C GLY A 17 -2.36 -45.93 -42.11
N CYS A 18 -3.16 -46.12 -41.06
CA CYS A 18 -2.73 -46.27 -39.67
C CYS A 18 -1.64 -47.35 -39.52
N ASN A 19 -0.50 -47.03 -38.89
CA ASN A 19 0.17 -47.88 -37.89
C ASN A 19 1.43 -47.20 -37.30
N THR A 20 1.49 -47.21 -35.97
CA THR A 20 2.66 -47.13 -35.09
C THR A 20 3.61 -45.94 -35.30
N VAL A 21 3.36 -44.85 -34.56
CA VAL A 21 4.41 -43.86 -34.28
C VAL A 21 5.21 -44.32 -33.06
N ASP A 22 6.51 -44.43 -33.29
CA ASP A 22 7.57 -44.70 -32.32
C ASP A 22 7.43 -43.87 -31.04
N LYS A 23 7.38 -44.56 -29.89
CA LYS A 23 7.42 -43.96 -28.55
C LYS A 23 8.78 -43.31 -28.19
N ASP A 24 9.74 -43.33 -29.11
CA ASP A 24 11.10 -42.82 -28.90
C ASP A 24 11.35 -41.39 -29.44
N ILE A 25 10.35 -40.77 -30.09
CA ILE A 25 10.49 -39.39 -30.63
C ILE A 25 9.86 -38.32 -29.72
N ILE A 26 9.01 -38.70 -28.76
CA ILE A 26 8.37 -37.75 -27.82
C ILE A 26 9.24 -37.49 -26.55
N ARG A 27 10.36 -38.19 -26.36
CA ARG A 27 11.21 -38.07 -25.16
C ARG A 27 12.45 -37.17 -25.32
N LYS A 28 12.50 -36.31 -26.35
CA LYS A 28 13.68 -35.49 -26.66
C LYS A 28 13.42 -34.02 -26.97
N GLU A 29 12.29 -33.45 -26.56
CA GLU A 29 12.23 -32.01 -26.28
C GLU A 29 12.60 -31.80 -24.80
N LYS A 30 13.92 -31.75 -24.55
CA LYS A 30 14.44 -31.28 -23.26
C LYS A 30 14.04 -29.83 -23.08
N MET A 31 13.58 -29.50 -21.88
CA MET A 31 13.33 -28.17 -21.31
C MET A 31 14.59 -27.25 -21.29
N ASN A 32 15.24 -27.07 -22.45
CA ASN A 32 16.41 -26.20 -22.61
C ASN A 32 16.05 -24.80 -23.14
N ASP A 33 14.77 -24.53 -23.42
CA ASP A 33 14.33 -23.25 -24.00
C ASP A 33 13.40 -22.49 -23.02
N PHE A 34 13.86 -22.23 -21.79
CA PHE A 34 13.44 -20.98 -21.17
C PHE A 34 14.16 -19.87 -21.93
N VAL A 35 13.47 -19.24 -22.88
CA VAL A 35 13.89 -17.92 -23.37
C VAL A 35 13.58 -16.94 -22.24
N LEU A 36 14.43 -16.94 -21.22
CA LEU A 36 14.42 -15.94 -20.18
C LEU A 36 14.66 -14.61 -20.90
N GLY A 37 13.67 -13.73 -20.89
CA GLY A 37 13.89 -12.38 -21.39
C GLY A 37 15.09 -11.79 -20.65
N ASN A 38 15.96 -11.09 -21.38
CA ASN A 38 17.05 -10.31 -20.76
C ASN A 38 16.53 -9.13 -19.91
N GLU A 39 15.22 -9.07 -19.65
CA GLU A 39 14.61 -7.99 -18.90
C GLU A 39 14.75 -8.26 -17.41
N ILE A 40 15.61 -7.45 -16.82
CA ILE A 40 15.97 -7.37 -15.41
C ILE A 40 14.76 -6.98 -14.51
N LYS A 41 13.65 -6.53 -15.12
CA LYS A 41 12.54 -5.84 -14.46
C LYS A 41 11.21 -6.58 -14.65
N PRO A 42 10.21 -6.29 -13.79
CA PRO A 42 8.84 -6.69 -14.05
C PRO A 42 8.42 -6.35 -15.48
N GLY A 43 7.84 -7.31 -16.17
CA GLY A 43 7.56 -7.26 -17.59
C GLY A 43 6.20 -7.84 -17.92
N HIS A 44 5.65 -7.45 -19.06
CA HIS A 44 4.36 -7.94 -19.52
C HIS A 44 4.43 -9.43 -19.86
N LEU A 45 3.34 -10.14 -19.62
CA LEU A 45 3.11 -11.44 -20.25
C LEU A 45 3.02 -11.25 -21.77
N ASN A 46 3.51 -12.25 -22.51
CA ASN A 46 3.42 -12.24 -23.96
C ASN A 46 2.02 -12.67 -24.40
N VAL A 47 1.20 -11.68 -24.76
CA VAL A 47 -0.19 -11.88 -25.21
C VAL A 47 -0.36 -11.42 -26.66
N GLN A 48 0.03 -12.28 -27.62
CA GLN A 48 0.03 -11.94 -29.05
C GLN A 48 -1.38 -11.75 -29.64
N ASP A 49 -2.35 -12.57 -29.23
CA ASP A 49 -3.73 -12.51 -29.72
C ASP A 49 -4.73 -12.70 -28.57
N PHE A 50 -4.89 -11.66 -27.75
CA PHE A 50 -5.75 -11.71 -26.56
C PHE A 50 -7.22 -12.03 -26.85
N LYS A 51 -7.69 -11.83 -28.09
CA LYS A 51 -9.06 -12.17 -28.50
C LYS A 51 -9.30 -13.67 -28.67
N ASN A 52 -8.23 -14.44 -28.80
CA ASN A 52 -8.26 -15.88 -29.05
C ASN A 52 -7.62 -16.69 -27.90
N ILE A 53 -7.42 -16.09 -26.72
CA ILE A 53 -7.02 -16.84 -25.53
C ILE A 53 -8.13 -17.82 -25.17
N ASN A 54 -7.76 -19.05 -24.82
CA ASN A 54 -8.70 -19.99 -24.23
C ASN A 54 -9.08 -19.51 -22.81
N VAL A 55 -10.18 -18.78 -22.72
CA VAL A 55 -10.77 -18.31 -21.46
C VAL A 55 -11.82 -19.31 -21.02
N ILE A 56 -11.61 -19.93 -19.87
CA ILE A 56 -12.59 -20.79 -19.23
C ILE A 56 -13.22 -20.02 -18.08
N ILE A 57 -14.55 -20.05 -18.03
CA ILE A 57 -15.34 -19.41 -16.97
C ILE A 57 -16.15 -20.52 -16.32
N PRO A 58 -16.05 -20.72 -14.98
CA PRO A 58 -16.95 -21.59 -14.25
C PRO A 58 -18.42 -21.27 -14.46
N GLU A 59 -19.30 -22.21 -14.13
CA GLU A 59 -20.75 -21.97 -14.17
C GLU A 59 -21.14 -20.76 -13.31
N GLU A 60 -22.13 -19.98 -13.75
CA GLU A 60 -22.42 -18.64 -13.18
C GLU A 60 -22.79 -18.68 -11.70
N ASP A 61 -23.44 -19.76 -11.25
CA ASP A 61 -23.81 -20.01 -9.85
C ASP A 61 -22.64 -20.44 -8.95
N GLN A 62 -21.48 -20.78 -9.55
CA GLN A 62 -20.24 -21.14 -8.88
C GLN A 62 -19.27 -19.95 -8.75
N LEU A 63 -19.54 -18.84 -9.45
CA LEU A 63 -18.70 -17.64 -9.40
C LEU A 63 -18.97 -16.83 -8.13
N ASN A 64 -17.91 -16.57 -7.38
CA ASN A 64 -17.90 -15.55 -6.33
C ASN A 64 -17.58 -14.17 -6.92
N ASP A 65 -18.04 -13.12 -6.26
CA ASP A 65 -17.71 -11.74 -6.63
C ASP A 65 -16.20 -11.48 -6.56
N GLN A 66 -15.50 -12.16 -5.64
CA GLN A 66 -14.04 -12.22 -5.58
C GLN A 66 -13.56 -13.54 -4.96
N LEU A 67 -12.67 -14.25 -5.63
CA LEU A 67 -12.01 -15.46 -5.13
C LEU A 67 -10.49 -15.20 -5.03
N LEU A 68 -9.98 -15.12 -3.80
CA LEU A 68 -8.57 -14.85 -3.52
C LEU A 68 -7.79 -16.16 -3.48
N VAL A 69 -7.45 -16.71 -4.65
CA VAL A 69 -6.73 -17.98 -4.72
C VAL A 69 -5.30 -17.82 -4.21
N VAL A 70 -4.96 -18.47 -3.10
CA VAL A 70 -3.66 -18.33 -2.43
C VAL A 70 -2.75 -19.55 -2.55
N SER A 71 -3.31 -20.72 -2.81
CA SER A 71 -2.50 -21.89 -3.12
C SER A 71 -3.17 -22.75 -4.19
N ILE A 72 -2.34 -23.46 -4.95
CA ILE A 72 -2.77 -24.31 -6.05
C ILE A 72 -1.82 -25.51 -6.18
N THR A 73 -2.38 -26.66 -6.52
CA THR A 73 -1.63 -27.88 -6.83
C THR A 73 -2.29 -28.58 -8.02
N PRO A 74 -1.52 -29.25 -8.91
CA PRO A 74 -2.10 -30.08 -9.96
C PRO A 74 -2.89 -31.23 -9.34
N PHE A 75 -3.99 -31.62 -9.99
CA PHE A 75 -4.80 -32.78 -9.61
C PHE A 75 -5.48 -33.35 -10.86
N ASP A 76 -5.12 -34.58 -11.25
CA ASP A 76 -5.51 -35.20 -12.52
C ASP A 76 -5.26 -34.26 -13.73
N ASP A 77 -6.31 -33.89 -14.45
CA ASP A 77 -6.37 -32.96 -15.58
C ASP A 77 -6.85 -31.55 -15.18
N GLY A 78 -6.88 -31.26 -13.88
CA GLY A 78 -7.28 -30.00 -13.30
C GLY A 78 -6.39 -29.57 -12.13
N TYR A 79 -6.98 -28.81 -11.21
CA TYR A 79 -6.27 -28.16 -10.10
C TYR A 79 -7.07 -28.24 -8.81
N ILE A 80 -6.38 -28.41 -7.69
CA ILE A 80 -6.93 -28.11 -6.37
C ILE A 80 -6.40 -26.75 -5.94
N LEU A 81 -7.28 -25.90 -5.42
CA LEU A 81 -6.95 -24.53 -5.00
C LEU A 81 -7.65 -24.13 -3.70
N CYS A 82 -7.11 -23.18 -2.96
CA CYS A 82 -7.72 -22.67 -1.73
C CYS A 82 -7.71 -21.13 -1.61
N ASP A 83 -8.61 -20.58 -0.80
CA ASP A 83 -8.89 -19.14 -0.68
C ASP A 83 -8.98 -18.63 0.78
N TYR A 84 -8.22 -19.23 1.71
CA TYR A 84 -8.33 -19.08 3.16
C TYR A 84 -9.60 -19.67 3.79
N GLN A 85 -10.68 -19.85 3.06
CA GLN A 85 -11.95 -20.31 3.63
C GLN A 85 -12.26 -21.74 3.20
N ASN A 86 -11.95 -22.07 1.95
CA ASN A 86 -12.42 -23.26 1.28
C ASN A 86 -11.33 -23.87 0.40
N ILE A 87 -11.53 -25.13 0.04
CA ILE A 87 -10.75 -25.83 -0.99
C ILE A 87 -11.69 -26.13 -2.15
N TYR A 88 -11.19 -25.98 -3.36
CA TYR A 88 -11.93 -26.19 -4.60
C TYR A 88 -11.16 -27.12 -5.53
N LEU A 89 -11.90 -27.93 -6.28
CA LEU A 89 -11.45 -28.62 -7.47
C LEU A 89 -11.87 -27.80 -8.70
N LEU A 90 -10.88 -27.29 -9.43
CA LEU A 90 -11.05 -26.62 -10.72
C LEU A 90 -10.74 -27.59 -11.84
N LYS A 91 -11.76 -28.00 -12.58
CA LYS A 91 -11.63 -28.95 -13.70
C LYS A 91 -12.58 -28.55 -14.82
N GLU A 92 -12.03 -28.40 -16.03
CA GLU A 92 -12.76 -27.83 -17.17
C GLU A 92 -13.46 -26.52 -16.75
N ASN A 93 -14.76 -26.38 -16.95
CA ASN A 93 -15.57 -25.23 -16.53
C ASN A 93 -16.27 -25.44 -15.17
N ASN A 94 -15.80 -26.37 -14.33
CA ASN A 94 -16.37 -26.62 -13.01
C ASN A 94 -15.42 -26.13 -11.92
N LEU A 95 -15.98 -25.40 -10.96
CA LEU A 95 -15.33 -25.00 -9.71
C LEU A 95 -16.09 -25.63 -8.54
N ILE A 96 -15.64 -26.80 -8.12
CA ILE A 96 -16.33 -27.64 -7.16
C ILE A 96 -15.73 -27.43 -5.78
N LYS A 97 -16.52 -26.91 -4.83
CA LYS A 97 -16.10 -26.80 -3.43
C LYS A 97 -15.99 -28.18 -2.78
N LEU A 98 -14.80 -28.52 -2.28
CA LEU A 98 -14.53 -29.73 -1.51
C LEU A 98 -14.81 -29.46 -0.02
N LYS A 99 -15.60 -30.32 0.62
CA LYS A 99 -16.02 -30.14 2.01
C LYS A 99 -15.06 -30.86 2.97
N PRO A 100 -14.49 -30.16 3.97
CA PRO A 100 -13.72 -30.82 5.00
C PRO A 100 -14.63 -31.70 5.90
N PRO A 101 -14.08 -32.68 6.63
CA PRO A 101 -14.81 -33.40 7.67
C PRO A 101 -15.41 -32.48 8.74
N ILE A 102 -16.57 -32.85 9.28
CA ILE A 102 -17.31 -32.05 10.27
C ILE A 102 -16.54 -31.90 11.60
N ASP A 103 -15.65 -32.84 11.90
CA ASP A 103 -14.86 -32.89 13.13
C ASP A 103 -13.58 -32.04 13.08
N ILE A 104 -13.29 -31.36 11.97
CA ILE A 104 -12.24 -30.34 11.91
C ILE A 104 -12.73 -29.09 12.65
N GLY A 105 -12.22 -28.87 13.87
CA GLY A 105 -12.70 -27.81 14.75
C GLY A 105 -12.46 -26.39 14.22
N ILE A 106 -11.23 -26.05 13.85
CA ILE A 106 -10.86 -24.76 13.24
C ILE A 106 -10.35 -25.03 11.83
N TRP A 107 -10.95 -24.37 10.85
CA TRP A 107 -10.68 -24.57 9.44
C TRP A 107 -10.32 -23.25 8.77
N ASN A 108 -9.12 -23.18 8.20
CA ASN A 108 -8.58 -22.04 7.49
C ASN A 108 -7.42 -22.51 6.58
N PRO A 109 -7.74 -23.07 5.39
CA PRO A 109 -6.75 -23.63 4.47
C PRO A 109 -5.97 -22.54 3.73
N THR A 110 -4.64 -22.54 3.88
CA THR A 110 -3.72 -21.53 3.31
C THR A 110 -2.77 -22.11 2.27
N GLY A 111 -2.34 -23.35 2.46
CA GLY A 111 -1.47 -24.08 1.53
C GLY A 111 -2.06 -25.43 1.18
N VAL A 112 -2.00 -25.81 -0.10
CA VAL A 112 -2.42 -27.13 -0.57
C VAL A 112 -1.31 -27.78 -1.40
N PHE A 113 -1.08 -29.07 -1.17
CA PHE A 113 -0.20 -29.88 -2.00
C PHE A 113 -0.76 -31.28 -2.19
N TYR A 114 -1.00 -31.67 -3.44
CA TYR A 114 -1.46 -33.02 -3.76
C TYR A 114 -0.27 -33.87 -4.21
N SER A 115 -0.08 -35.00 -3.55
CA SER A 115 0.91 -36.00 -3.93
C SER A 115 0.22 -37.13 -4.68
N GLY A 116 0.53 -37.28 -5.98
CA GLY A 116 0.05 -38.41 -6.77
C GLY A 116 0.64 -39.76 -6.34
N GLU A 117 1.79 -39.74 -5.64
CA GLU A 117 2.46 -40.96 -5.16
C GLU A 117 1.77 -41.54 -3.93
N THR A 118 1.31 -40.69 -3.00
CA THR A 118 0.52 -41.13 -1.84
C THR A 118 -0.98 -41.08 -2.10
N ASN A 119 -1.41 -40.45 -3.20
CA ASN A 119 -2.80 -40.14 -3.51
C ASN A 119 -3.50 -39.35 -2.38
N SER A 120 -2.78 -38.42 -1.78
CA SER A 120 -3.25 -37.60 -0.65
C SER A 120 -3.08 -36.10 -0.93
N LEU A 121 -4.00 -35.32 -0.37
CA LEU A 121 -3.93 -33.87 -0.31
C LEU A 121 -3.45 -33.42 1.07
N PHE A 122 -2.31 -32.73 1.13
CA PHE A 122 -1.82 -32.07 2.33
C PHE A 122 -2.34 -30.63 2.36
N VAL A 123 -2.84 -30.21 3.52
CA VAL A 123 -3.42 -28.89 3.74
C VAL A 123 -2.76 -28.24 4.95
N ALA A 124 -2.11 -27.10 4.74
CA ALA A 124 -1.71 -26.20 5.81
C ALA A 124 -2.97 -25.47 6.31
N ASN A 125 -3.29 -25.64 7.59
CA ASN A 125 -4.50 -25.12 8.21
C ASN A 125 -4.11 -24.09 9.28
N TYR A 126 -4.04 -22.82 8.86
CA TYR A 126 -3.40 -21.70 9.54
C TYR A 126 -3.87 -21.54 10.99
N ASN A 127 -5.14 -21.22 11.20
CA ASN A 127 -5.73 -21.05 12.52
C ASN A 127 -5.99 -22.38 13.26
N GLY A 128 -5.85 -23.51 12.57
CA GLY A 128 -5.91 -24.84 13.19
C GLY A 128 -4.57 -25.30 13.77
N HIS A 129 -3.48 -24.58 13.50
CA HIS A 129 -2.12 -24.88 13.99
C HIS A 129 -1.65 -26.30 13.62
N ASN A 130 -2.07 -26.78 12.45
CA ASN A 130 -1.78 -28.14 12.00
C ASN A 130 -1.65 -28.23 10.47
N VAL A 131 -1.02 -29.31 10.03
CA VAL A 131 -1.10 -29.79 8.64
C VAL A 131 -1.95 -31.04 8.64
N ILE A 132 -2.95 -31.11 7.75
CA ILE A 132 -3.88 -32.22 7.67
C ILE A 132 -3.71 -32.92 6.32
N GLU A 133 -3.57 -34.24 6.35
CA GLU A 133 -3.55 -35.08 5.17
C GLU A 133 -4.96 -35.64 4.91
N PHE A 134 -5.42 -35.50 3.68
CA PHE A 134 -6.75 -35.93 3.26
C PHE A 134 -6.70 -36.88 2.07
N GLY A 135 -7.58 -37.88 2.08
CA GLY A 135 -8.06 -38.52 0.86
C GLY A 135 -9.17 -37.66 0.23
N ILE A 136 -9.32 -37.74 -1.09
CA ILE A 136 -10.35 -36.98 -1.81
C ILE A 136 -11.43 -37.94 -2.33
N ASN A 137 -12.66 -37.73 -1.88
CA ASN A 137 -13.83 -38.47 -2.35
C ASN A 137 -14.61 -37.62 -3.36
N LEU A 138 -14.43 -37.93 -4.64
CA LEU A 138 -15.06 -37.19 -5.75
C LEU A 138 -16.55 -37.55 -5.96
N GLU A 139 -17.05 -38.65 -5.39
CA GLU A 139 -18.46 -39.03 -5.54
C GLU A 139 -19.40 -38.09 -4.77
N ASN A 140 -18.92 -37.51 -3.68
CA ASN A 140 -19.67 -36.59 -2.82
C ASN A 140 -18.96 -35.25 -2.56
N ASN A 141 -17.80 -35.02 -3.20
CA ASN A 141 -16.97 -33.82 -3.05
C ASN A 141 -16.53 -33.57 -1.59
N HIS A 142 -16.17 -34.63 -0.86
CA HIS A 142 -15.69 -34.55 0.51
C HIS A 142 -14.20 -34.90 0.62
N LEU A 143 -13.55 -34.27 1.60
CA LEU A 143 -12.23 -34.67 2.07
C LEU A 143 -12.39 -35.67 3.22
N GLU A 144 -11.53 -36.67 3.27
CA GLU A 144 -11.51 -37.71 4.30
C GLU A 144 -10.17 -37.64 5.03
N LYS A 145 -10.17 -37.30 6.32
CA LYS A 145 -8.93 -37.13 7.09
C LYS A 145 -8.17 -38.46 7.20
N ILE A 146 -6.92 -38.46 6.77
CA ILE A 146 -6.00 -39.61 6.84
C ILE A 146 -5.05 -39.44 8.03
N ASN A 147 -4.38 -38.29 8.11
CA ASN A 147 -3.36 -38.00 9.11
C ASN A 147 -3.39 -36.52 9.53
N GLU A 148 -2.73 -36.20 10.64
CA GLU A 148 -2.57 -34.85 11.15
C GLU A 148 -1.18 -34.66 11.75
N MET A 149 -0.50 -33.59 11.35
CA MET A 149 0.82 -33.22 11.83
C MET A 149 0.70 -31.94 12.64
N THR A 150 1.21 -31.98 13.88
CA THR A 150 1.17 -30.86 14.81
C THR A 150 2.50 -30.73 15.55
N HIS A 151 2.80 -29.53 16.03
CA HIS A 151 3.90 -29.30 16.96
C HIS A 151 3.54 -28.15 17.90
N THR A 152 4.06 -28.16 19.13
CA THR A 152 3.72 -27.11 20.13
C THR A 152 4.20 -25.72 19.75
N GLU A 153 5.18 -25.63 18.85
CA GLU A 153 5.70 -24.37 18.31
C GLU A 153 5.08 -23.99 16.96
N MET A 154 4.16 -24.81 16.42
CA MET A 154 3.45 -24.49 15.19
C MET A 154 2.34 -23.48 15.49
N VAL A 155 2.36 -22.32 14.84
CA VAL A 155 1.43 -21.22 15.13
C VAL A 155 0.52 -20.91 13.95
N SER A 156 1.02 -20.93 12.72
CA SER A 156 0.24 -20.52 11.55
C SER A 156 0.87 -21.13 10.29
N PRO A 157 0.71 -22.45 10.08
CA PRO A 157 1.22 -23.10 8.88
C PRO A 157 0.58 -22.43 7.66
N GLU A 158 1.42 -21.84 6.81
CA GLU A 158 1.02 -21.03 5.66
C GLU A 158 1.10 -21.85 4.38
N ASN A 159 2.09 -22.73 4.28
CA ASN A 159 2.30 -23.55 3.09
C ASN A 159 2.89 -24.92 3.44
N VAL A 160 2.62 -25.90 2.58
CA VAL A 160 3.02 -27.31 2.77
C VAL A 160 3.43 -27.92 1.43
N VAL A 161 4.44 -28.78 1.46
CA VAL A 161 4.87 -29.57 0.30
C VAL A 161 5.30 -30.97 0.76
N ALA A 162 4.94 -32.00 -0.01
CA ALA A 162 5.44 -33.35 0.19
C ALA A 162 6.56 -33.64 -0.82
N GLY A 163 7.59 -34.38 -0.38
CA GLY A 163 8.65 -34.85 -1.25
C GLY A 163 8.11 -35.82 -2.31
N HIS A 164 8.83 -35.98 -3.41
CA HIS A 164 8.39 -36.87 -4.50
C HIS A 164 8.21 -38.32 -4.02
N ASP A 165 8.99 -38.80 -3.05
CA ASP A 165 8.84 -40.13 -2.46
C ASP A 165 7.77 -40.19 -1.35
N GLY A 166 7.09 -39.08 -1.06
CA GLY A 166 6.15 -38.92 0.04
C GLY A 166 6.76 -39.00 1.43
N LYS A 167 8.08 -39.21 1.55
CA LYS A 167 8.75 -39.51 2.82
C LYS A 167 8.79 -38.31 3.76
N TYR A 168 8.97 -37.12 3.21
CA TYR A 168 9.14 -35.90 3.98
C TYR A 168 8.09 -34.85 3.60
N ILE A 169 7.54 -34.21 4.62
CA ILE A 169 6.57 -33.12 4.49
C ILE A 169 7.20 -31.86 5.07
N ALA A 170 7.46 -30.87 4.22
CA ALA A 170 8.00 -29.59 4.64
C ALA A 170 6.87 -28.56 4.79
N VAL A 171 6.94 -27.76 5.85
CA VAL A 171 5.89 -26.80 6.22
C VAL A 171 6.52 -25.45 6.53
N ALA A 172 6.03 -24.39 5.89
CA ALA A 172 6.34 -23.02 6.28
C ALA A 172 5.31 -22.52 7.30
N ASP A 173 5.77 -21.94 8.40
CA ASP A 173 4.94 -21.40 9.47
C ASP A 173 5.20 -19.90 9.65
N TYR A 174 4.19 -19.10 9.30
CA TYR A 174 4.28 -17.65 9.17
C TYR A 174 4.48 -16.97 10.52
N ASP A 175 3.49 -17.04 11.42
CA ASP A 175 3.59 -16.41 12.74
C ASP A 175 4.56 -17.18 13.67
N GLY A 176 4.78 -18.48 13.41
CA GLY A 176 5.77 -19.28 14.12
C GLY A 176 7.22 -18.93 13.76
N ASN A 177 7.45 -18.18 12.68
CA ASN A 177 8.76 -17.76 12.18
C ASN A 177 9.72 -18.94 11.91
N ARG A 178 9.20 -20.05 11.40
CA ARG A 178 9.92 -21.33 11.31
C ARG A 178 9.51 -22.16 10.09
N VAL A 179 10.39 -23.09 9.74
CA VAL A 179 10.11 -24.21 8.83
C VAL A 179 10.21 -25.51 9.61
N PHE A 180 9.27 -26.41 9.35
CA PHE A 180 9.24 -27.76 9.90
C PHE A 180 9.50 -28.78 8.80
N LEU A 181 10.18 -29.87 9.14
CA LEU A 181 10.22 -31.08 8.33
C LEU A 181 9.67 -32.26 9.14
N PHE A 182 8.61 -32.89 8.63
CA PHE A 182 8.02 -34.09 9.20
C PHE A 182 8.31 -35.30 8.30
N THR A 183 8.22 -36.50 8.86
CA THR A 183 8.11 -37.74 8.09
C THR A 183 6.68 -37.95 7.59
N SER A 184 6.47 -38.89 6.66
CA SER A 184 5.15 -39.34 6.21
C SER A 184 4.24 -39.80 7.35
N GLU A 185 4.83 -40.33 8.42
CA GLU A 185 4.10 -40.78 9.61
C GLU A 185 3.75 -39.63 10.57
N GLY A 186 4.13 -38.39 10.25
CA GLY A 186 3.89 -37.20 11.06
C GLY A 186 4.88 -37.00 12.20
N SER A 187 6.00 -37.72 12.23
CA SER A 187 7.07 -37.50 13.21
C SER A 187 7.91 -36.29 12.80
N LEU A 188 8.21 -35.41 13.75
CA LEU A 188 9.06 -34.24 13.49
C LEU A 188 10.53 -34.65 13.37
N GLU A 189 11.18 -34.27 12.27
CA GLU A 189 12.62 -34.48 12.06
C GLU A 189 13.43 -33.29 12.58
N TRP A 190 13.04 -32.06 12.19
CA TRP A 190 13.69 -30.84 12.65
C TRP A 190 12.81 -29.60 12.47
N VAL A 191 13.22 -28.53 13.16
CA VAL A 191 12.67 -27.17 13.04
C VAL A 191 13.83 -26.23 12.75
N GLN A 192 13.65 -25.31 11.81
CA GLN A 192 14.63 -24.28 11.46
C GLN A 192 13.97 -22.90 11.50
N GLU A 193 14.62 -21.92 12.14
CA GLU A 193 14.12 -20.54 12.15
C GLU A 193 14.22 -19.94 10.74
N VAL A 194 13.09 -19.37 10.29
CA VAL A 194 12.95 -18.57 9.05
C VAL A 194 11.85 -17.55 9.32
N LYS A 195 12.21 -16.28 9.52
CA LYS A 195 11.24 -15.24 9.92
C LYS A 195 10.14 -15.07 8.89
N GLN A 196 8.89 -15.10 9.33
CA GLN A 196 7.69 -15.10 8.48
C GLN A 196 7.88 -16.05 7.28
N ALA A 197 8.16 -17.33 7.59
CA ALA A 197 8.28 -18.36 6.58
C ALA A 197 6.94 -18.49 5.84
N HIS A 198 6.98 -18.47 4.51
CA HIS A 198 5.75 -18.41 3.74
C HIS A 198 5.74 -19.40 2.57
N GLY A 199 6.60 -19.22 1.57
CA GLY A 199 6.77 -20.20 0.50
C GLY A 199 7.63 -21.37 0.99
N ILE A 200 7.28 -22.60 0.58
CA ILE A 200 8.06 -23.81 0.86
C ILE A 200 8.17 -24.67 -0.39
N ALA A 201 9.36 -25.20 -0.67
CA ALA A 201 9.61 -26.19 -1.71
C ALA A 201 10.58 -27.26 -1.21
N LEU A 202 10.46 -28.47 -1.75
CA LEU A 202 11.24 -29.62 -1.38
C LEU A 202 11.70 -30.37 -2.63
N ASP A 203 13.00 -30.65 -2.73
CA ASP A 203 13.53 -31.65 -3.65
C ASP A 203 14.23 -32.77 -2.87
N GLU A 204 14.84 -33.74 -3.56
CA GLU A 204 15.46 -34.92 -2.94
C GLU A 204 16.52 -34.59 -1.89
N ASN A 205 17.16 -33.42 -1.97
CA ASN A 205 18.33 -33.09 -1.16
C ASN A 205 18.14 -31.83 -0.30
N TYR A 206 17.23 -30.94 -0.68
CA TYR A 206 17.13 -29.61 -0.09
C TYR A 206 15.69 -29.18 0.15
N VAL A 207 15.53 -28.42 1.23
CA VAL A 207 14.33 -27.63 1.53
C VAL A 207 14.62 -26.18 1.19
N TYR A 208 13.71 -25.53 0.49
CA TYR A 208 13.80 -24.11 0.17
C TYR A 208 12.62 -23.39 0.79
N ALA A 209 12.87 -22.24 1.39
CA ALA A 209 11.84 -21.42 1.99
C ALA A 209 12.01 -19.96 1.61
N THR A 210 10.91 -19.21 1.59
CA THR A 210 10.96 -17.76 1.54
C THR A 210 10.81 -17.18 2.94
N SER A 211 11.64 -16.19 3.27
CA SER A 211 11.42 -15.32 4.43
C SER A 211 10.79 -14.04 3.94
N LEU A 212 9.58 -13.74 4.41
CA LEU A 212 8.99 -12.44 4.16
C LEU A 212 9.78 -11.37 4.90
N THR A 213 9.93 -11.42 6.23
CA THR A 213 10.64 -10.39 7.01
C THR A 213 12.01 -10.01 6.43
N GLU A 214 12.82 -10.99 6.05
CA GLU A 214 14.18 -10.75 5.56
C GLU A 214 14.25 -10.52 4.05
N ARG A 215 13.14 -10.75 3.32
CA ARG A 215 13.04 -10.64 1.85
C ARG A 215 14.07 -11.54 1.15
N LYS A 216 14.18 -12.77 1.63
CA LYS A 216 15.21 -13.75 1.22
C LYS A 216 14.62 -15.09 0.83
N ILE A 217 15.39 -15.81 0.03
CA ILE A 217 15.24 -17.23 -0.25
C ILE A 217 16.31 -17.99 0.53
N ILE A 218 15.89 -18.96 1.33
CA ILE A 218 16.75 -19.76 2.21
C ILE A 218 16.79 -21.18 1.67
N LYS A 219 17.99 -21.72 1.47
CA LYS A 219 18.23 -23.12 1.09
C LYS A 219 18.81 -23.88 2.28
N MET A 220 18.15 -24.95 2.67
CA MET A 220 18.54 -25.85 3.74
C MET A 220 18.82 -27.24 3.17
N ASP A 221 19.82 -27.94 3.69
CA ASP A 221 19.95 -29.37 3.43
C ASP A 221 18.82 -30.17 4.10
N ILE A 222 18.67 -31.44 3.73
CA ILE A 222 17.61 -32.30 4.27
C ILE A 222 17.70 -32.50 5.80
N ASN A 223 18.82 -32.17 6.44
CA ASN A 223 19.01 -32.22 7.90
C ASN A 223 18.71 -30.87 8.58
N GLY A 224 18.18 -29.89 7.84
CA GLY A 224 17.76 -28.59 8.35
C GLY A 224 18.86 -27.55 8.43
N LYS A 225 20.09 -27.84 7.99
CA LYS A 225 21.18 -26.86 8.03
C LYS A 225 21.03 -25.88 6.87
N VAL A 226 20.98 -24.58 7.16
CA VAL A 226 21.07 -23.53 6.12
C VAL A 226 22.43 -23.62 5.41
N VAL A 227 22.40 -23.87 4.09
CA VAL A 227 23.58 -24.03 3.24
C VAL A 227 23.78 -22.86 2.27
N ASN A 228 22.71 -22.12 1.95
CA ASN A 228 22.79 -20.91 1.14
C ASN A 228 21.59 -20.00 1.41
N GLU A 229 21.75 -18.70 1.15
CA GLU A 229 20.66 -17.72 1.17
C GLU A 229 20.92 -16.62 0.14
N THR A 230 19.85 -16.03 -0.38
CA THR A 230 19.95 -14.94 -1.33
C THR A 230 18.75 -14.00 -1.24
N GLY A 231 18.92 -12.76 -1.66
CA GLY A 231 17.86 -11.76 -1.68
C GLY A 231 17.98 -10.64 -0.65
N LYS A 232 17.22 -9.57 -0.90
CA LYS A 232 17.03 -8.41 -0.02
C LYS A 232 15.79 -7.62 -0.48
N ILE A 233 15.36 -6.65 0.33
CA ILE A 233 14.24 -5.78 -0.05
C ILE A 233 14.55 -4.96 -1.32
N GLY A 234 13.62 -4.90 -2.26
CA GLY A 234 13.73 -4.03 -3.44
C GLY A 234 13.06 -4.60 -4.70
N TRP A 235 13.41 -4.01 -5.85
CA TRP A 235 12.78 -4.30 -7.15
C TRP A 235 13.75 -4.91 -8.18
N ASN A 236 15.07 -4.83 -7.96
CA ASN A 236 16.09 -5.24 -8.92
C ASN A 236 16.25 -6.78 -9.02
N GLU A 237 17.30 -7.22 -9.70
CA GLU A 237 17.69 -8.62 -9.78
C GLU A 237 17.79 -9.21 -8.39
N ASN A 238 17.05 -10.29 -8.17
CA ASN A 238 17.08 -11.02 -6.90
C ASN A 238 16.75 -10.14 -5.68
N GLU A 239 15.97 -9.07 -5.87
CA GLU A 239 15.36 -8.30 -4.78
C GLU A 239 13.86 -8.56 -4.73
N TYR A 240 13.30 -8.53 -3.53
CA TYR A 240 11.92 -8.95 -3.28
C TYR A 240 11.18 -7.92 -2.42
N LEU A 241 9.89 -7.72 -2.69
CA LEU A 241 8.99 -6.99 -1.82
C LEU A 241 8.15 -7.92 -0.95
N TRP A 242 7.65 -9.02 -1.49
CA TRP A 242 6.83 -9.96 -0.72
C TRP A 242 6.85 -11.35 -1.38
N PRO A 243 7.95 -12.12 -1.20
CA PRO A 243 8.13 -13.42 -1.86
C PRO A 243 7.26 -14.51 -1.21
N THR A 244 6.01 -14.65 -1.66
CA THR A 244 4.98 -15.51 -1.06
C THR A 244 5.12 -16.99 -1.42
N ALA A 245 5.68 -17.32 -2.57
CA ALA A 245 5.79 -18.72 -2.98
C ALA A 245 7.16 -19.04 -3.57
N ILE A 246 7.55 -20.30 -3.39
CA ILE A 246 8.68 -20.92 -4.07
C ILE A 246 8.26 -22.30 -4.55
N THR A 247 8.56 -22.62 -5.80
CA THR A 247 8.36 -23.95 -6.38
C THR A 247 9.69 -24.46 -6.91
N ALA A 248 9.96 -25.75 -6.71
CA ALA A 248 11.13 -26.43 -7.24
C ALA A 248 10.76 -27.29 -8.47
N SER A 249 11.46 -27.07 -9.58
CA SER A 249 11.58 -28.08 -10.64
C SER A 249 12.88 -28.88 -10.45
N LYS A 250 13.20 -29.74 -11.42
CA LYS A 250 14.49 -30.44 -11.46
C LYS A 250 15.68 -29.47 -11.54
N ASP A 251 15.58 -28.46 -12.40
CA ASP A 251 16.74 -27.62 -12.77
C ASP A 251 16.64 -26.19 -12.21
N TYR A 252 15.43 -25.74 -11.88
CA TYR A 252 15.14 -24.34 -11.54
C TYR A 252 14.26 -24.22 -10.29
N LEU A 253 14.36 -23.07 -9.64
CA LEU A 253 13.42 -22.58 -8.64
C LEU A 253 12.63 -21.43 -9.25
N LEU A 254 11.34 -21.36 -8.95
CA LEU A 254 10.46 -20.26 -9.33
C LEU A 254 9.94 -19.60 -8.07
N ILE A 255 10.14 -18.30 -7.94
CA ILE A 255 9.71 -17.50 -6.81
C ILE A 255 8.59 -16.56 -7.28
N THR A 256 7.47 -16.56 -6.57
CA THR A 256 6.40 -15.57 -6.76
C THR A 256 6.55 -14.46 -5.74
N ASP A 257 6.62 -13.22 -6.21
CA ASP A 257 6.57 -12.02 -5.36
C ASP A 257 5.25 -11.27 -5.57
N ALA A 258 4.38 -11.30 -4.56
CA ALA A 258 3.01 -10.78 -4.69
C ALA A 258 2.96 -9.25 -4.80
N HIS A 259 3.82 -8.52 -4.09
CA HIS A 259 3.77 -7.05 -4.07
C HIS A 259 4.36 -6.43 -5.33
N SER A 260 5.43 -7.02 -5.88
CA SER A 260 6.00 -6.57 -7.17
C SER A 260 5.30 -7.18 -8.39
N GLY A 261 4.64 -8.32 -8.22
CA GLY A 261 4.12 -9.15 -9.31
C GLY A 261 5.23 -9.86 -10.10
N LYS A 262 6.46 -9.88 -9.60
CA LYS A 262 7.60 -10.47 -10.30
C LYS A 262 7.66 -11.97 -10.04
N LEU A 263 7.76 -12.76 -11.11
CA LEU A 263 8.11 -14.17 -11.05
C LEU A 263 9.60 -14.32 -11.34
N THR A 264 10.38 -14.79 -10.37
CA THR A 264 11.84 -14.86 -10.47
C THR A 264 12.31 -16.31 -10.63
N PHE A 265 13.18 -16.55 -11.60
CA PHE A 265 13.81 -17.85 -11.82
C PHE A 265 15.21 -17.85 -11.23
N LEU A 266 15.49 -18.82 -10.36
CA LEU A 266 16.82 -19.09 -9.86
C LEU A 266 17.27 -20.50 -10.29
N ASN A 267 18.58 -20.73 -10.39
CA ASN A 267 19.08 -22.10 -10.41
C ASN A 267 19.08 -22.69 -8.98
N LYS A 268 19.47 -23.95 -8.86
CA LYS A 268 19.55 -24.65 -7.56
C LYS A 268 20.63 -24.11 -6.61
N ASP A 269 21.56 -23.29 -7.11
CA ASP A 269 22.56 -22.59 -6.30
C ASP A 269 22.11 -21.18 -5.90
N LEU A 270 20.83 -20.85 -6.13
CA LEU A 270 20.19 -19.56 -5.86
C LEU A 270 20.75 -18.41 -6.70
N GLU A 271 21.34 -18.70 -7.86
CA GLU A 271 21.77 -17.69 -8.81
C GLU A 271 20.60 -17.25 -9.70
N TYR A 272 20.45 -15.94 -9.88
CA TYR A 272 19.40 -15.35 -10.70
C TYR A 272 19.57 -15.69 -12.17
N LEU A 273 18.50 -16.18 -12.80
CA LEU A 273 18.49 -16.55 -14.21
C LEU A 273 17.65 -15.58 -15.06
N GLY A 274 16.59 -15.02 -14.47
CA GLY A 274 15.67 -14.12 -15.17
C GLY A 274 14.38 -13.90 -14.38
N ALA A 275 13.50 -13.06 -14.93
CA ALA A 275 12.18 -12.84 -14.36
C ALA A 275 11.14 -12.57 -15.46
N MET A 276 9.87 -12.65 -15.08
CA MET A 276 8.74 -12.22 -15.89
C MET A 276 7.62 -11.68 -15.01
N GLY A 277 6.63 -11.04 -15.65
CA GLY A 277 5.41 -10.58 -14.96
C GLY A 277 5.60 -9.28 -14.19
N GLY A 278 4.49 -8.72 -13.71
CA GLY A 278 4.48 -7.52 -12.89
C GLY A 278 3.06 -7.05 -12.62
N ASN A 279 2.85 -6.36 -11.49
CA ASN A 279 1.53 -5.85 -11.14
C ASN A 279 1.15 -4.66 -12.02
N GLY A 280 -0.06 -4.63 -12.57
CA GLY A 280 -0.52 -3.53 -13.42
C GLY A 280 -1.90 -3.82 -14.03
N PRO A 281 -2.44 -2.88 -14.83
CA PRO A 281 -3.75 -3.05 -15.44
C PRO A 281 -3.70 -4.12 -16.54
N GLY A 282 -4.81 -4.84 -16.71
CA GLY A 282 -5.04 -5.60 -17.94
C GLY A 282 -4.69 -7.08 -17.92
N ILE A 283 -4.89 -7.71 -19.08
CA ILE A 283 -4.83 -9.15 -19.25
C ILE A 283 -3.40 -9.70 -19.20
N ASP A 284 -2.41 -8.87 -19.52
CA ASP A 284 -1.00 -9.19 -19.67
C ASP A 284 -0.13 -8.75 -18.46
N ALA A 285 -0.74 -8.17 -17.44
CA ALA A 285 -0.12 -7.88 -16.16
C ALA A 285 -0.85 -8.61 -15.04
N PHE A 286 -0.24 -8.76 -13.88
CA PHE A 286 -0.88 -9.35 -12.70
C PHE A 286 -1.52 -8.28 -11.81
N ASN A 287 -2.25 -8.72 -10.81
CA ASN A 287 -2.55 -7.96 -9.62
C ASN A 287 -2.43 -8.94 -8.45
N PHE A 288 -1.31 -8.82 -7.73
CA PHE A 288 -0.99 -9.63 -6.56
C PHE A 288 -1.02 -11.14 -6.84
N PRO A 289 -0.09 -11.64 -7.68
CA PRO A 289 0.03 -13.07 -7.89
C PRO A 289 0.54 -13.72 -6.60
N TYR A 290 -0.14 -14.73 -6.09
CA TYR A 290 0.19 -15.28 -4.76
C TYR A 290 1.05 -16.54 -4.86
N THR A 291 0.77 -17.42 -5.81
CA THR A 291 1.54 -18.65 -6.00
C THR A 291 1.79 -18.95 -7.48
N SER A 292 2.87 -19.68 -7.74
CA SER A 292 3.11 -20.26 -9.05
C SER A 292 3.76 -21.64 -8.94
N ILE A 293 3.38 -22.53 -9.87
CA ILE A 293 3.86 -23.90 -9.93
C ILE A 293 4.28 -24.27 -11.35
N PHE A 294 5.12 -25.29 -11.49
CA PHE A 294 5.42 -25.90 -12.78
C PHE A 294 4.46 -27.05 -13.06
N GLN A 295 3.93 -27.12 -14.28
CA GLN A 295 3.14 -28.26 -14.75
C GLN A 295 3.35 -28.46 -16.24
N ASP A 296 3.74 -29.67 -16.65
CA ASP A 296 3.86 -30.09 -18.05
C ASP A 296 4.66 -29.12 -18.95
N GLY A 297 5.71 -28.50 -18.40
CA GLY A 297 6.56 -27.52 -19.10
C GLY A 297 6.01 -26.10 -19.14
N ASN A 298 4.83 -25.87 -18.55
CA ASN A 298 4.20 -24.58 -18.35
C ASN A 298 4.32 -24.13 -16.89
N ILE A 299 3.92 -22.89 -16.65
CA ILE A 299 3.83 -22.25 -15.35
C ILE A 299 2.36 -21.92 -15.11
N ILE A 300 1.84 -22.38 -13.98
CA ILE A 300 0.49 -22.07 -13.52
C ILE A 300 0.61 -21.02 -12.44
N ILE A 301 -0.17 -19.94 -12.54
CA ILE A 301 -0.05 -18.75 -11.70
C ILE A 301 -1.42 -18.41 -11.14
N THR A 302 -1.51 -18.20 -9.82
CA THR A 302 -2.70 -17.61 -9.21
C THR A 302 -2.56 -16.10 -9.21
N ASP A 303 -3.42 -15.41 -9.95
CA ASP A 303 -3.47 -13.95 -10.03
C ASP A 303 -4.65 -13.49 -9.16
N SER A 304 -4.40 -13.48 -7.84
CA SER A 304 -5.43 -13.60 -6.80
C SER A 304 -6.39 -12.43 -6.78
N PHE A 305 -5.88 -11.23 -6.97
CA PHE A 305 -6.69 -10.01 -6.95
C PHE A 305 -7.40 -9.77 -8.29
N LYS A 306 -6.97 -10.38 -9.39
CA LYS A 306 -7.79 -10.52 -10.61
C LYS A 306 -8.71 -11.74 -10.59
N SER A 307 -8.69 -12.52 -9.51
CA SER A 307 -9.45 -13.77 -9.34
C SER A 307 -9.37 -14.66 -10.58
N ARG A 308 -8.14 -14.94 -11.04
CA ARG A 308 -7.91 -15.83 -12.18
C ARG A 308 -6.73 -16.75 -11.96
N VAL A 309 -6.73 -17.86 -12.68
CA VAL A 309 -5.59 -18.78 -12.79
C VAL A 309 -5.08 -18.73 -14.23
N LEU A 310 -3.78 -18.53 -14.40
CA LEU A 310 -3.13 -18.41 -15.70
C LEU A 310 -2.23 -19.61 -15.96
N GLU A 311 -2.29 -20.15 -17.17
CA GLU A 311 -1.30 -21.10 -17.68
C GLU A 311 -0.44 -20.37 -18.72
N VAL A 312 0.86 -20.32 -18.45
CA VAL A 312 1.83 -19.54 -19.19
C VAL A 312 2.99 -20.44 -19.59
N GLY A 313 3.39 -20.39 -20.86
CA GLY A 313 4.56 -21.12 -21.33
C GLY A 313 5.87 -20.53 -20.78
N SER A 314 6.96 -21.28 -20.86
CA SER A 314 8.30 -20.87 -20.40
C SER A 314 8.80 -19.51 -20.94
N SER A 315 8.29 -19.08 -22.10
CA SER A 315 8.60 -17.78 -22.72
C SER A 315 7.72 -16.62 -22.23
N GLY A 316 6.89 -16.83 -21.22
CA GLY A 316 5.90 -15.84 -20.74
C GLY A 316 4.65 -15.74 -21.63
N LYS A 317 4.49 -16.63 -22.62
CA LYS A 317 3.30 -16.65 -23.49
C LYS A 317 2.08 -17.14 -22.72
N LEU A 318 1.03 -16.32 -22.63
CA LEU A 318 -0.24 -16.75 -22.08
C LEU A 318 -0.90 -17.80 -22.99
N ILE A 319 -1.14 -19.00 -22.45
CA ILE A 319 -1.72 -20.15 -23.17
C ILE A 319 -3.22 -20.22 -22.90
N LYS A 320 -3.59 -20.16 -21.62
CA LYS A 320 -4.96 -20.38 -21.13
C LYS A 320 -5.19 -19.59 -19.85
N GLN A 321 -6.44 -19.17 -19.60
CA GLN A 321 -6.83 -18.61 -18.31
C GLN A 321 -8.17 -19.15 -17.83
N TYR A 322 -8.31 -19.25 -16.51
CA TYR A 322 -9.57 -19.48 -15.83
C TYR A 322 -9.97 -18.19 -15.12
N ASN A 323 -11.09 -17.58 -15.52
CA ASN A 323 -11.64 -16.42 -14.80
C ASN A 323 -12.58 -16.93 -13.73
N LEU A 324 -12.18 -16.81 -12.46
CA LEU A 324 -12.91 -17.28 -11.28
C LEU A 324 -13.78 -16.18 -10.66
N SER A 325 -13.99 -15.10 -11.41
CA SER A 325 -14.89 -13.98 -11.10
C SER A 325 -15.55 -13.47 -12.38
N LYS A 326 -16.45 -12.48 -12.23
CA LYS A 326 -17.13 -11.80 -13.35
C LYS A 326 -16.23 -10.76 -14.06
N LEU A 327 -14.97 -10.61 -13.65
CA LEU A 327 -14.04 -9.67 -14.26
C LEU A 327 -13.67 -10.11 -15.69
N ASP A 328 -13.90 -9.23 -16.66
CA ASP A 328 -13.62 -9.48 -18.09
C ASP A 328 -12.47 -8.58 -18.55
N LEU A 329 -11.25 -9.12 -18.61
CA LEU A 329 -10.03 -8.36 -18.89
C LEU A 329 -9.85 -8.08 -20.41
N LYS A 330 -9.84 -6.81 -20.80
CA LYS A 330 -9.80 -6.34 -22.20
C LYS A 330 -8.66 -5.41 -22.56
N ILE A 331 -7.97 -4.88 -21.56
CA ILE A 331 -6.88 -3.91 -21.74
C ILE A 331 -5.52 -4.63 -21.74
N LYS A 332 -4.53 -4.10 -22.46
CA LYS A 332 -3.19 -4.68 -22.58
C LYS A 332 -2.10 -3.64 -22.80
N ASN A 333 -0.85 -3.99 -22.50
CA ASN A 333 0.34 -3.16 -22.65
C ASN A 333 0.28 -1.83 -21.85
N GLU A 334 -0.44 -1.82 -20.72
CA GLU A 334 -0.48 -0.68 -19.80
C GLU A 334 0.66 -0.74 -18.77
N PRO A 335 1.22 0.39 -18.31
CA PRO A 335 2.38 0.38 -17.44
C PRO A 335 2.27 -0.54 -16.21
N ILE A 336 3.34 -1.31 -15.97
CA ILE A 336 3.51 -2.12 -14.76
C ILE A 336 4.00 -1.24 -13.60
N LEU A 337 3.50 -1.52 -12.41
CA LEU A 337 3.89 -0.94 -11.13
C LEU A 337 5.38 -1.13 -10.89
N GLY A 338 6.01 -0.09 -10.37
CA GLY A 338 7.39 -0.15 -9.93
C GLY A 338 7.77 1.08 -9.11
N SER A 339 8.90 0.97 -8.42
CA SER A 339 9.52 2.08 -7.69
C SER A 339 10.82 2.51 -8.36
N LYS A 340 11.11 3.82 -8.26
CA LYS A 340 12.41 4.42 -8.54
C LYS A 340 12.96 5.17 -7.32
N PHE A 341 12.27 5.07 -6.19
CA PHE A 341 12.57 5.81 -4.97
C PHE A 341 13.44 4.98 -4.04
N LEU A 342 13.99 5.66 -3.01
CA LEU A 342 14.80 4.99 -1.99
C LEU A 342 13.97 4.04 -1.13
N ASP A 343 12.71 4.40 -0.87
CA ASP A 343 11.75 3.51 -0.21
C ASP A 343 11.14 2.55 -1.25
N PRO A 344 11.32 1.21 -1.09
CA PRO A 344 10.81 0.22 -2.02
C PRO A 344 9.29 0.20 -2.14
N TYR A 345 8.57 0.72 -1.15
CA TYR A 345 7.12 0.75 -1.09
C TYR A 345 6.51 2.09 -1.49
N THR A 346 7.33 3.05 -1.91
CA THR A 346 6.86 4.25 -2.59
C THR A 346 6.85 3.99 -4.10
N PHE A 347 5.74 4.24 -4.78
CA PHE A 347 5.57 3.93 -6.22
C PHE A 347 5.48 5.20 -7.07
N ASN A 348 5.78 5.07 -8.37
CA ASN A 348 5.86 6.22 -9.29
C ASN A 348 4.57 7.07 -9.32
N SER A 349 4.74 8.39 -9.48
CA SER A 349 3.65 9.38 -9.52
C SER A 349 2.66 9.22 -10.68
N ASN A 350 2.89 8.31 -11.62
CA ASN A 350 1.98 8.04 -12.73
C ASN A 350 0.57 7.64 -12.27
N MET A 351 0.42 7.27 -10.99
CA MET A 351 -0.84 6.93 -10.33
C MET A 351 -1.54 8.10 -9.62
N PHE A 352 -0.95 9.29 -9.65
CA PHE A 352 -1.45 10.51 -9.01
C PHE A 352 -1.66 11.59 -10.06
N GLU A 353 -2.80 12.27 -9.99
CA GLU A 353 -2.91 13.60 -10.55
C GLU A 353 -2.13 14.59 -9.66
N VAL A 354 -1.80 15.79 -10.15
CA VAL A 354 -1.02 16.79 -9.40
C VAL A 354 -1.88 17.36 -8.27
N ILE A 355 -2.04 16.58 -7.20
CA ILE A 355 -2.68 17.02 -5.96
C ILE A 355 -1.66 17.83 -5.20
N SER A 356 -2.07 19.02 -4.78
CA SER A 356 -1.22 19.86 -3.96
C SER A 356 -0.86 19.13 -2.66
N PRO A 357 0.42 19.03 -2.27
CA PRO A 357 0.79 18.51 -0.94
C PRO A 357 0.11 19.30 0.18
N ARG A 358 -0.24 20.57 -0.06
CA ARG A 358 -1.00 21.41 0.88
C ARG A 358 -2.43 20.93 1.13
N PHE A 359 -2.98 20.09 0.26
CA PHE A 359 -4.20 19.37 0.56
C PHE A 359 -4.01 18.58 1.86
N PHE A 360 -2.96 17.78 1.98
CA PHE A 360 -2.76 16.93 3.16
C PHE A 360 -2.32 17.72 4.39
N ASN A 361 -1.50 18.76 4.20
CA ASN A 361 -1.13 19.65 5.27
C ASN A 361 -0.84 21.05 4.72
N PRO A 362 -1.59 22.11 5.12
CA PRO A 362 -1.43 23.45 4.57
C PRO A 362 -0.04 24.07 4.78
N PHE A 363 0.77 23.53 5.70
CA PHE A 363 2.14 23.98 5.96
C PHE A 363 3.21 23.27 5.12
N TYR A 364 2.84 22.34 4.23
CA TYR A 364 3.80 21.74 3.31
C TYR A 364 4.24 22.69 2.20
N ASP A 365 5.49 22.50 1.76
CA ASP A 365 6.01 23.13 0.55
C ASP A 365 5.19 22.67 -0.66
N GLN A 366 4.85 23.60 -1.55
CA GLN A 366 4.13 23.29 -2.80
C GLN A 366 4.96 22.44 -3.75
N GLU A 367 6.29 22.48 -3.64
CA GLU A 367 7.23 21.71 -4.46
C GLU A 367 7.37 20.25 -4.00
N PHE A 368 6.76 19.87 -2.86
CA PHE A 368 6.73 18.47 -2.45
C PHE A 368 5.91 17.62 -3.43
N GLN A 369 6.39 16.41 -3.66
CA GLN A 369 5.75 15.45 -4.55
C GLN A 369 4.78 14.60 -3.76
N VAL A 370 3.56 14.45 -4.26
CA VAL A 370 2.58 13.48 -3.77
C VAL A 370 2.65 12.25 -4.66
N VAL A 371 2.93 11.09 -4.08
CA VAL A 371 3.07 9.84 -4.82
C VAL A 371 2.36 8.68 -4.11
N SER A 372 2.25 7.56 -4.82
CA SER A 372 1.65 6.34 -4.29
C SER A 372 2.57 5.69 -3.28
N GLY A 373 1.99 5.08 -2.26
CA GLY A 373 2.71 4.28 -1.28
C GLY A 373 1.95 3.00 -0.94
N PHE A 374 2.60 2.13 -0.17
CA PHE A 374 1.98 0.93 0.37
C PHE A 374 1.05 1.29 1.52
N ASN A 375 -0.26 1.12 1.32
CA ASN A 375 -1.29 1.53 2.27
C ASN A 375 -1.17 3.01 2.70
N SER A 376 -0.54 3.84 1.87
CA SER A 376 -0.23 5.23 2.19
C SER A 376 -0.21 6.10 0.94
N ILE A 377 -0.34 7.40 1.15
CA ILE A 377 0.05 8.42 0.18
C ILE A 377 1.36 9.01 0.69
N ASP A 378 2.40 8.95 -0.13
CA ASP A 378 3.73 9.37 0.28
C ASP A 378 4.00 10.79 -0.20
N ILE A 379 4.54 11.60 0.70
CA ILE A 379 4.98 12.97 0.43
C ILE A 379 6.50 12.95 0.37
N LEU A 380 7.06 13.34 -0.76
CA LEU A 380 8.49 13.41 -0.97
C LEU A 380 8.95 14.86 -1.11
N SER A 381 10.17 15.15 -0.66
CA SER A 381 10.86 16.38 -1.02
C SER A 381 11.15 16.43 -2.52
N SER A 382 11.56 17.60 -3.00
CA SER A 382 12.00 17.80 -4.40
C SER A 382 13.18 16.91 -4.83
N ASN A 383 13.97 16.39 -3.87
CA ASN A 383 15.07 15.45 -4.14
C ASN A 383 14.67 13.97 -4.04
N GLY A 384 13.38 13.67 -3.80
CA GLY A 384 12.84 12.30 -3.70
C GLY A 384 13.02 11.63 -2.33
N SER A 385 13.39 12.38 -1.29
CA SER A 385 13.45 11.86 0.08
C SER A 385 12.05 11.84 0.69
N LEU A 386 11.72 10.77 1.40
CA LEU A 386 10.43 10.62 2.05
C LEU A 386 10.29 11.62 3.21
N ILE A 387 9.30 12.51 3.12
CA ILE A 387 8.94 13.50 4.15
C ILE A 387 7.86 12.94 5.06
N SER A 388 6.82 12.32 4.50
CA SER A 388 5.71 11.77 5.29
C SER A 388 4.97 10.66 4.54
N GLN A 389 4.44 9.71 5.30
CA GLN A 389 3.51 8.68 4.82
C GLN A 389 2.14 8.94 5.44
N ILE A 390 1.14 9.16 4.60
CA ILE A 390 -0.24 9.41 4.99
C ILE A 390 -1.00 8.11 4.80
N GLU A 391 -1.03 7.29 5.84
CA GLU A 391 -1.61 5.95 5.84
C GLU A 391 -3.14 6.02 5.64
N ILE A 392 -3.67 5.13 4.80
CA ILE A 392 -5.10 5.08 4.49
C ILE A 392 -5.89 4.53 5.69
N ASP A 393 -5.41 3.46 6.29
CA ASP A 393 -6.00 2.82 7.48
C ASP A 393 -5.03 2.84 8.67
N TYR A 394 -5.58 2.68 9.87
CA TYR A 394 -4.85 2.66 11.14
C TYR A 394 -4.63 1.21 11.61
N PRO A 395 -3.53 0.89 12.32
CA PRO A 395 -3.26 -0.46 12.85
C PRO A 395 -4.37 -1.07 13.74
N ASN A 396 -5.20 -0.22 14.36
CA ASN A 396 -6.32 -0.61 15.24
C ASN A 396 -7.71 -0.42 14.60
N SER A 397 -7.83 -0.10 13.29
CA SER A 397 -9.10 0.36 12.70
C SER A 397 -9.58 -0.33 11.42
N SER A 398 -9.01 -1.50 11.06
CA SER A 398 -9.36 -2.31 9.86
C SER A 398 -10.86 -2.44 9.58
N SER A 399 -11.71 -2.26 10.59
CA SER A 399 -13.17 -2.21 10.45
C SER A 399 -13.76 -1.12 9.53
N TYR A 400 -13.02 -0.07 9.13
CA TYR A 400 -13.63 1.12 8.48
C TYR A 400 -13.26 1.35 7.03
N THR A 401 -12.06 0.95 6.59
CA THR A 401 -11.71 0.97 5.16
C THR A 401 -11.67 -0.41 4.52
N GLY A 402 -12.01 -1.46 5.30
CA GLY A 402 -12.03 -2.87 4.88
C GLY A 402 -10.99 -3.70 5.63
N ASP A 403 -11.21 -5.01 5.76
CA ASP A 403 -10.31 -5.94 6.48
C ASP A 403 -8.97 -6.19 5.75
N SER A 404 -8.62 -5.40 4.73
CA SER A 404 -7.45 -5.61 3.88
C SER A 404 -6.74 -4.28 3.55
N PHE A 405 -5.40 -4.31 3.60
CA PHE A 405 -4.58 -3.15 3.29
C PHE A 405 -4.76 -2.67 1.85
N TRP A 406 -4.64 -1.36 1.64
CA TRP A 406 -4.62 -0.76 0.31
C TRP A 406 -3.19 -0.85 -0.24
N TYR A 407 -2.81 -2.02 -0.73
CA TYR A 407 -1.44 -2.35 -1.18
C TYR A 407 -0.83 -1.29 -2.09
N VAL A 408 -1.57 -0.83 -3.10
CA VAL A 408 -1.21 0.32 -3.94
C VAL A 408 -2.30 1.35 -3.80
N THR A 409 -1.93 2.59 -3.52
CA THR A 409 -2.90 3.69 -3.43
C THR A 409 -2.86 4.55 -4.68
N TRP A 410 -3.97 5.19 -5.01
CA TRP A 410 -4.00 6.25 -6.00
C TRP A 410 -4.99 7.31 -5.57
N VAL A 411 -4.79 8.52 -6.09
CA VAL A 411 -5.74 9.60 -5.92
C VAL A 411 -5.93 10.32 -7.24
N LYS A 412 -7.19 10.58 -7.58
CA LYS A 412 -7.57 11.23 -8.83
C LYS A 412 -8.51 12.40 -8.57
N GLU A 413 -8.28 13.52 -9.25
CA GLU A 413 -9.23 14.61 -9.32
C GLU A 413 -10.31 14.30 -10.37
N VAL A 414 -11.56 14.52 -10.00
CA VAL A 414 -12.70 14.26 -10.87
C VAL A 414 -13.65 15.43 -10.77
N ILE A 415 -14.01 15.99 -11.93
CA ILE A 415 -14.91 17.14 -12.02
C ILE A 415 -16.33 16.62 -12.33
N VAL A 416 -17.27 16.84 -11.42
CA VAL A 416 -18.69 16.46 -11.62
C VAL A 416 -19.56 17.68 -11.39
N ASN A 417 -20.39 18.03 -12.38
CA ASN A 417 -21.27 19.21 -12.36
C ASN A 417 -20.54 20.53 -12.04
N GLY A 418 -19.26 20.64 -12.42
CA GLY A 418 -18.43 21.82 -12.19
C GLY A 418 -17.85 21.93 -10.77
N ASN A 419 -17.94 20.88 -9.95
CA ASN A 419 -17.26 20.79 -8.67
C ASN A 419 -16.13 19.76 -8.74
N ASP A 420 -15.04 20.04 -8.02
CA ASP A 420 -13.86 19.20 -7.97
C ASP A 420 -13.92 18.23 -6.79
N TYR A 421 -13.60 16.97 -7.06
CA TYR A 421 -13.58 15.89 -6.07
C TYR A 421 -12.24 15.17 -6.11
N TYR A 422 -11.70 14.82 -4.94
CA TYR A 422 -10.60 13.85 -4.85
C TYR A 422 -11.15 12.47 -4.54
N VAL A 423 -10.83 11.50 -5.39
CA VAL A 423 -11.17 10.09 -5.20
C VAL A 423 -9.91 9.33 -4.87
N PHE A 424 -9.87 8.75 -3.68
CA PHE A 424 -8.82 7.86 -3.21
C PHE A 424 -9.28 6.43 -3.42
N GLY A 425 -8.40 5.59 -3.95
CA GLY A 425 -8.68 4.17 -4.13
C GLY A 425 -7.43 3.31 -4.20
N SER A 426 -7.66 2.02 -4.46
CA SER A 426 -6.63 1.01 -4.64
C SER A 426 -7.10 0.00 -5.68
N PRO A 427 -6.23 -0.52 -6.56
CA PRO A 427 -6.58 -1.62 -7.44
C PRO A 427 -6.80 -2.94 -6.69
N GLN A 428 -6.44 -2.99 -5.40
CA GLN A 428 -6.62 -4.15 -4.52
C GLN A 428 -7.80 -4.00 -3.55
N HIS A 429 -8.61 -2.95 -3.68
CA HIS A 429 -9.67 -2.66 -2.72
C HIS A 429 -10.93 -2.10 -3.39
N ASN A 430 -12.11 -2.41 -2.83
CA ASN A 430 -13.41 -1.96 -3.36
C ASN A 430 -13.97 -0.71 -2.64
N THR A 431 -13.37 -0.33 -1.52
CA THR A 431 -13.64 0.94 -0.83
C THR A 431 -12.95 2.10 -1.53
N LEU A 432 -13.68 3.20 -1.63
CA LEU A 432 -13.22 4.48 -2.13
C LEU A 432 -13.47 5.53 -1.06
N ILE A 433 -12.57 6.50 -0.95
CA ILE A 433 -12.81 7.72 -0.19
C ILE A 433 -13.02 8.84 -1.20
N ILE A 434 -14.12 9.58 -1.08
CA ILE A 434 -14.49 10.64 -2.01
C ILE A 434 -14.58 11.93 -1.21
N TYR A 435 -13.70 12.89 -1.51
CA TYR A 435 -13.63 14.18 -0.85
C TYR A 435 -14.13 15.29 -1.79
N ASP A 436 -15.19 15.99 -1.37
CA ASP A 436 -15.73 17.19 -2.01
C ASP A 436 -14.94 18.41 -1.53
N ILE A 437 -14.17 19.00 -2.46
CA ILE A 437 -13.26 20.11 -2.16
C ILE A 437 -14.04 21.37 -1.79
N SER A 438 -15.09 21.68 -2.55
CA SER A 438 -15.92 22.88 -2.38
C SER A 438 -16.64 22.91 -1.03
N ASN A 439 -17.04 21.75 -0.51
CA ASN A 439 -17.82 21.64 0.73
C ASN A 439 -16.99 21.19 1.94
N ASN A 440 -15.71 20.89 1.72
CA ASN A 440 -14.78 20.42 2.74
C ASN A 440 -15.33 19.20 3.48
N ILE A 441 -15.71 18.15 2.75
CA ILE A 441 -16.30 16.94 3.32
C ILE A 441 -15.91 15.72 2.52
N PHE A 442 -15.75 14.57 3.18
CA PHE A 442 -15.64 13.29 2.49
C PHE A 442 -16.77 12.32 2.81
N SER A 443 -16.86 11.28 1.99
CA SER A 443 -17.58 10.06 2.28
C SER A 443 -16.69 8.84 2.04
N ILE A 444 -17.05 7.72 2.67
CA ILE A 444 -16.45 6.40 2.41
C ILE A 444 -17.51 5.61 1.64
N LYS A 445 -17.20 5.22 0.41
CA LYS A 445 -18.06 4.41 -0.45
C LYS A 445 -17.47 3.03 -0.59
N ASN A 446 -18.14 2.02 -0.03
CA ASN A 446 -17.88 0.62 -0.37
C ASN A 446 -18.60 0.33 -1.69
N SER A 447 -17.84 0.20 -2.78
CA SER A 447 -18.45 -0.09 -4.08
C SER A 447 -19.10 -1.48 -4.04
N LYS A 448 -20.41 -1.53 -4.29
CA LYS A 448 -21.15 -2.78 -4.48
C LYS A 448 -20.91 -3.40 -5.88
N ASP A 449 -20.28 -2.66 -6.79
CA ASP A 449 -20.18 -3.01 -8.21
C ASP A 449 -18.94 -3.85 -8.53
N ASN A 450 -18.33 -4.53 -7.54
CA ASN A 450 -17.11 -5.31 -7.72
C ASN A 450 -16.01 -4.51 -8.46
N LEU A 451 -15.83 -3.23 -8.11
CA LEU A 451 -14.78 -2.37 -8.67
C LEU A 451 -13.42 -2.79 -8.11
N PHE A 452 -12.99 -3.97 -8.55
CA PHE A 452 -11.70 -4.54 -8.28
C PHE A 452 -10.80 -4.31 -9.51
N ASP A 453 -9.49 -4.17 -9.30
CA ASP A 453 -8.55 -3.88 -10.40
C ASP A 453 -8.79 -2.50 -11.07
N LEU A 454 -9.22 -1.50 -10.28
CA LEU A 454 -9.30 -0.10 -10.71
C LEU A 454 -7.96 0.60 -10.51
N TRP A 455 -7.29 0.91 -11.61
CA TRP A 455 -6.00 1.61 -11.65
C TRP A 455 -6.19 3.06 -12.08
N VAL A 456 -5.33 3.94 -11.62
CA VAL A 456 -5.16 5.28 -12.22
C VAL A 456 -3.77 5.33 -12.80
N ILE A 457 -3.64 5.59 -14.10
CA ILE A 457 -2.35 5.71 -14.79
C ILE A 457 -2.41 6.83 -15.81
N ASN A 458 -1.44 7.75 -15.79
CA ASN A 458 -1.34 8.85 -16.76
C ASN A 458 -2.66 9.64 -16.88
N ASN A 459 -3.28 9.93 -15.74
CA ASN A 459 -4.59 10.57 -15.61
C ASN A 459 -5.78 9.81 -16.25
N LYS A 460 -5.65 8.50 -16.50
CA LYS A 460 -6.78 7.65 -16.92
C LYS A 460 -7.12 6.68 -15.81
N ALA A 461 -8.41 6.56 -15.52
CA ALA A 461 -8.89 5.48 -14.69
C ALA A 461 -9.10 4.26 -15.61
N LEU A 462 -8.50 3.14 -15.26
CA LEU A 462 -8.50 1.91 -16.04
C LEU A 462 -9.05 0.81 -15.15
N THR A 463 -10.12 0.15 -15.59
CA THR A 463 -10.47 -1.15 -15.02
C THR A 463 -9.92 -2.22 -15.95
N GLY A 464 -9.70 -3.43 -15.45
CA GLY A 464 -9.34 -4.55 -16.32
C GLY A 464 -10.27 -4.70 -17.54
N SER A 465 -11.54 -4.28 -17.44
CA SER A 465 -12.55 -4.36 -18.49
C SER A 465 -12.69 -3.13 -19.40
N GLU A 466 -12.23 -1.95 -18.98
CA GLU A 466 -12.43 -0.69 -19.70
C GLU A 466 -11.14 0.12 -19.82
N ASN A 467 -10.88 0.60 -21.04
CA ASN A 467 -9.69 1.42 -21.35
C ASN A 467 -9.75 2.86 -20.82
N ASN A 468 -10.91 3.33 -20.34
CA ASN A 468 -11.06 4.66 -19.74
C ASN A 468 -12.37 4.70 -18.94
N PHE A 469 -12.33 4.18 -17.73
CA PHE A 469 -13.47 4.12 -16.82
C PHE A 469 -13.91 5.53 -16.41
N ASP A 470 -15.21 5.83 -16.53
CA ASP A 470 -15.77 7.11 -16.10
C ASP A 470 -16.05 7.14 -14.59
N MET A 471 -15.14 7.79 -13.87
CA MET A 471 -15.19 7.96 -12.42
C MET A 471 -16.36 8.84 -11.94
N SER A 472 -17.00 9.62 -12.83
CA SER A 472 -18.11 10.51 -12.46
C SER A 472 -19.29 9.74 -11.86
N SER A 473 -19.52 8.52 -12.36
CA SER A 473 -20.54 7.60 -11.86
C SER A 473 -20.35 7.25 -10.38
N LEU A 474 -19.10 7.18 -9.90
CA LEU A 474 -18.78 6.83 -8.52
C LEU A 474 -19.19 7.91 -7.52
N ILE A 475 -19.18 9.16 -7.98
CA ILE A 475 -19.42 10.38 -7.19
C ILE A 475 -20.91 10.73 -7.15
N ASN A 476 -21.65 10.50 -8.23
CA ASN A 476 -23.05 10.92 -8.37
C ASN A 476 -23.94 10.53 -7.17
N ASP A 477 -23.80 9.30 -6.65
CA ASP A 477 -24.60 8.85 -5.49
C ASP A 477 -24.23 9.57 -4.19
N GLN A 478 -22.98 10.03 -4.07
CA GLN A 478 -22.46 10.70 -2.89
C GLN A 478 -22.88 12.17 -2.81
N ILE A 479 -23.13 12.82 -3.95
CA ILE A 479 -23.54 14.23 -4.02
C ILE A 479 -24.76 14.50 -3.13
N SER A 480 -25.75 13.59 -3.15
CA SER A 480 -26.96 13.73 -2.32
C SER A 480 -26.66 13.75 -0.81
N LEU A 481 -25.65 12.99 -0.36
CA LEU A 481 -25.21 12.98 1.04
C LEU A 481 -24.50 14.28 1.40
N PHE A 482 -23.64 14.80 0.52
CA PHE A 482 -22.96 16.09 0.73
C PHE A 482 -23.97 17.25 0.79
N GLU A 483 -24.99 17.25 -0.08
CA GLU A 483 -26.08 18.23 -0.03
C GLU A 483 -26.88 18.13 1.28
N GLN A 484 -27.17 16.91 1.74
CA GLN A 484 -27.85 16.68 3.01
C GLN A 484 -27.03 17.21 4.19
N PHE A 485 -25.71 16.95 4.21
CA PHE A 485 -24.80 17.47 5.24
C PHE A 485 -24.82 19.00 5.30
N ASN A 486 -24.73 19.65 4.14
CA ASN A 486 -24.82 21.10 4.04
C ASN A 486 -26.17 21.65 4.53
N LYS A 487 -27.26 20.91 4.30
CA LYS A 487 -28.59 21.28 4.82
C LYS A 487 -28.65 21.21 6.34
N GLU A 488 -28.08 20.17 6.95
CA GLU A 488 -27.99 20.05 8.41
C GLU A 488 -27.19 21.22 9.01
N ILE A 489 -26.04 21.58 8.42
CA ILE A 489 -25.25 22.73 8.88
C ILE A 489 -26.03 24.04 8.78
N LYS A 490 -26.70 24.28 7.65
CA LYS A 490 -27.55 25.48 7.45
C LYS A 490 -28.69 25.56 8.47
N SER A 491 -29.12 24.44 9.05
CA SER A 491 -30.11 24.39 10.12
C SER A 491 -29.56 24.67 11.53
N GLY A 492 -28.24 24.92 11.65
CA GLY A 492 -27.56 25.24 12.91
C GLY A 492 -26.92 24.05 13.61
N ILE A 493 -26.85 22.87 12.97
CA ILE A 493 -26.21 21.68 13.52
C ILE A 493 -24.69 21.78 13.29
N SER A 494 -23.89 21.38 14.28
CA SER A 494 -22.43 21.37 14.14
C SER A 494 -21.98 20.39 13.06
N ARG A 495 -20.84 20.65 12.41
CA ARG A 495 -20.29 19.77 11.36
C ARG A 495 -20.09 18.33 11.84
N ILE A 496 -19.63 18.14 13.09
CA ILE A 496 -19.46 16.83 13.72
C ILE A 496 -20.77 16.05 13.78
N GLU A 497 -21.83 16.69 14.29
CA GLU A 497 -23.13 16.03 14.45
C GLU A 497 -23.87 15.86 13.12
N ALA A 498 -23.71 16.81 12.18
CA ALA A 498 -24.21 16.70 10.82
C ALA A 498 -23.57 15.49 10.11
N TYR A 499 -22.26 15.29 10.27
CA TYR A 499 -21.56 14.14 9.70
C TYR A 499 -22.13 12.81 10.22
N ARG A 500 -22.29 12.69 11.55
CA ARG A 500 -22.93 11.51 12.16
C ARG A 500 -24.32 11.27 11.59
N LYS A 501 -25.17 12.30 11.53
CA LYS A 501 -26.56 12.17 11.07
C LYS A 501 -26.68 11.70 9.62
N VAL A 502 -25.76 12.14 8.76
CA VAL A 502 -25.81 11.82 7.33
C VAL A 502 -25.13 10.49 7.02
N PHE A 503 -23.92 10.28 7.52
CA PHE A 503 -23.11 9.12 7.14
C PHE A 503 -23.26 7.93 8.10
N PHE A 504 -23.74 8.17 9.33
CA PHE A 504 -24.00 7.15 10.33
C PHE A 504 -25.36 7.32 11.02
N PRO A 505 -26.48 7.39 10.26
CA PRO A 505 -27.80 7.74 10.81
C PRO A 505 -28.27 6.78 11.92
N ALA A 506 -27.84 5.52 11.86
CA ALA A 506 -28.19 4.50 12.85
C ALA A 506 -27.29 4.49 14.10
N MET A 507 -26.13 5.15 14.06
CA MET A 507 -25.14 5.12 15.14
C MET A 507 -25.51 6.13 16.23
N LYS A 508 -25.56 5.68 17.49
CA LYS A 508 -25.86 6.57 18.63
C LYS A 508 -24.71 7.53 18.89
N GLU A 509 -24.99 8.64 19.56
CA GLU A 509 -23.96 9.64 19.89
C GLU A 509 -22.79 9.04 20.70
N SER A 510 -23.06 8.16 21.67
CA SER A 510 -22.01 7.49 22.46
C SER A 510 -21.14 6.55 21.62
N GLU A 511 -21.76 5.84 20.68
CA GLU A 511 -21.05 4.95 19.75
C GLU A 511 -20.19 5.78 18.78
N TYR A 512 -20.71 6.91 18.31
CA TYR A 512 -19.99 7.82 17.44
C TYR A 512 -18.81 8.50 18.14
N LYS A 513 -18.94 8.88 19.43
CA LYS A 513 -17.80 9.38 20.22
C LYS A 513 -16.70 8.33 20.36
N ASN A 514 -17.07 7.07 20.62
CA ASN A 514 -16.11 5.97 20.64
C ASN A 514 -15.45 5.76 19.27
N TRP A 515 -16.22 5.89 18.19
CA TRP A 515 -15.69 5.85 16.83
C TRP A 515 -14.68 6.96 16.58
N LEU A 516 -15.00 8.22 16.90
CA LEU A 516 -14.07 9.34 16.79
C LEU A 516 -12.79 9.10 17.59
N HIS A 517 -12.90 8.58 18.82
CA HIS A 517 -11.72 8.28 19.65
C HIS A 517 -10.80 7.22 19.03
N LYS A 518 -11.35 6.27 18.24
CA LYS A 518 -10.56 5.27 17.51
C LYS A 518 -9.87 5.83 16.27
N ILE A 519 -10.42 6.90 15.67
CA ILE A 519 -9.83 7.53 14.48
C ILE A 519 -8.82 8.63 14.87
N PHE A 520 -9.14 9.43 15.89
CA PHE A 520 -8.27 10.50 16.40
C PHE A 520 -7.27 9.95 17.41
N THR A 521 -6.29 9.22 16.90
CA THR A 521 -5.30 8.45 17.68
C THR A 521 -4.01 9.22 17.93
N THR A 522 -3.70 10.22 17.10
CA THR A 522 -2.54 11.06 17.34
C THR A 522 -2.81 11.97 18.55
N PRO A 523 -1.78 12.32 19.35
CA PRO A 523 -1.93 13.29 20.43
C PRO A 523 -2.54 14.62 19.93
N PHE A 524 -2.18 15.03 18.71
CA PHE A 524 -2.68 16.25 18.07
C PHE A 524 -4.15 16.13 17.67
N GLY A 525 -4.55 14.98 17.13
CA GLY A 525 -5.93 14.68 16.80
C GLY A 525 -6.83 14.64 18.04
N GLY A 526 -6.38 13.97 19.10
CA GLY A 526 -7.05 13.98 20.40
C GLY A 526 -7.21 15.39 20.98
N LYS A 527 -6.15 16.22 20.89
CA LYS A 527 -6.20 17.63 21.29
C LYS A 527 -7.20 18.43 20.45
N PHE A 528 -7.22 18.24 19.12
CA PHE A 528 -8.20 18.91 18.25
C PHE A 528 -9.65 18.62 18.68
N ILE A 529 -9.98 17.36 18.96
CA ILE A 529 -11.31 16.97 19.47
C ILE A 529 -11.60 17.60 20.84
N SER A 530 -10.62 17.64 21.74
CA SER A 530 -10.78 18.31 23.03
C SER A 530 -11.06 19.82 22.87
N ASP A 531 -10.27 20.48 22.02
CA ASP A 531 -10.35 21.91 21.75
C ASP A 531 -11.72 22.31 21.19
N ILE A 532 -12.23 21.61 20.18
CA ILE A 532 -13.56 21.90 19.62
C ILE A 532 -14.69 21.64 20.63
N ASN A 533 -14.57 20.59 21.46
CA ASN A 533 -15.55 20.29 22.51
C ASN A 533 -15.55 21.35 23.62
N SER A 534 -14.39 21.98 23.88
CA SER A 534 -14.24 23.08 24.83
C SER A 534 -14.73 24.44 24.31
N GLY A 535 -15.12 24.52 23.03
CA GLY A 535 -15.56 25.76 22.37
C GLY A 535 -14.42 26.63 21.83
N LYS A 536 -13.21 26.09 21.65
CA LYS A 536 -12.12 26.80 20.99
C LYS A 536 -12.49 27.14 19.55
N ASP A 537 -11.97 28.26 19.04
CA ASP A 537 -12.14 28.62 17.62
C ASP A 537 -11.60 27.50 16.73
N ILE A 538 -12.44 27.01 15.82
CA ILE A 538 -12.15 25.81 15.04
C ILE A 538 -11.07 26.01 13.98
N LYS A 539 -10.93 27.25 13.49
CA LYS A 539 -9.85 27.59 12.55
C LYS A 539 -8.51 27.59 13.27
N LEU A 540 -8.47 28.11 14.50
CA LEU A 540 -7.27 28.02 15.32
C LEU A 540 -6.93 26.57 15.68
N ALA A 541 -7.91 25.79 16.15
CA ALA A 541 -7.70 24.38 16.52
C ALA A 541 -7.18 23.52 15.34
N SER A 542 -7.75 23.70 14.14
CA SER A 542 -7.29 22.96 12.95
C SER A 542 -5.89 23.38 12.49
N LYS A 543 -5.54 24.67 12.56
CA LYS A 543 -4.19 25.14 12.24
C LYS A 543 -3.15 24.60 13.22
N GLU A 544 -3.45 24.60 14.51
CA GLU A 544 -2.58 23.97 15.51
C GLU A 544 -2.41 22.46 15.26
N TYR A 545 -3.48 21.75 14.90
CA TYR A 545 -3.38 20.35 14.50
C TYR A 545 -2.39 20.16 13.35
N PHE A 546 -2.59 20.89 12.24
CA PHE A 546 -1.75 20.74 11.05
C PHE A 546 -0.31 21.18 11.28
N PHE A 547 -0.10 22.23 12.07
CA PHE A 547 1.23 22.69 12.41
C PHE A 547 1.99 21.63 13.22
N ASN A 548 1.39 21.13 14.29
CA ASN A 548 2.06 20.19 15.18
C ASN A 548 2.30 18.83 14.51
N ILE A 549 1.39 18.37 13.65
CA ILE A 549 1.56 17.09 12.97
C ILE A 549 2.51 17.19 11.76
N LYS A 550 2.87 18.39 11.26
CA LYS A 550 3.63 18.56 10.00
C LYS A 550 4.92 17.74 9.98
N SER A 551 5.63 17.67 11.11
CA SER A 551 6.90 16.96 11.28
C SER A 551 6.77 15.45 11.51
N GLU A 552 5.56 14.92 11.75
CA GLU A 552 5.38 13.49 11.98
C GLU A 552 5.61 12.70 10.70
N ARG A 553 6.42 11.64 10.76
CA ARG A 553 6.63 10.80 9.59
C ARG A 553 5.34 10.09 9.18
N TYR A 554 4.63 9.51 10.15
CA TYR A 554 3.41 8.75 9.93
C TYR A 554 2.17 9.59 10.30
N LYS A 555 1.23 9.70 9.37
CA LYS A 555 -0.03 10.42 9.50
C LYS A 555 -1.16 9.52 9.01
N TYR A 556 -2.39 9.86 9.37
CA TYR A 556 -3.56 9.07 8.96
C TYR A 556 -4.52 9.90 8.12
N LEU A 557 -4.92 9.34 6.98
CA LEU A 557 -5.78 10.01 6.02
C LEU A 557 -7.14 10.35 6.64
N LEU A 558 -7.80 9.37 7.28
CA LEU A 558 -9.12 9.60 7.87
C LEU A 558 -9.11 10.67 8.97
N GLU A 559 -8.08 10.69 9.84
CA GLU A 559 -7.92 11.73 10.84
C GLU A 559 -7.76 13.11 10.17
N THR A 560 -6.89 13.20 9.16
CA THR A 560 -6.65 14.41 8.36
C THR A 560 -7.93 14.91 7.69
N LEU A 561 -8.69 14.02 7.06
CA LEU A 561 -9.93 14.35 6.37
C LEU A 561 -11.05 14.73 7.36
N LEU A 562 -11.08 14.16 8.57
CA LEU A 562 -12.03 14.55 9.60
C LEU A 562 -11.70 15.90 10.23
N VAL A 563 -10.41 16.21 10.48
CA VAL A 563 -10.02 17.57 10.91
C VAL A 563 -10.49 18.59 9.89
N LYS A 564 -10.21 18.34 8.60
CA LYS A 564 -10.73 19.14 7.50
C LYS A 564 -12.25 19.23 7.55
N THR A 565 -12.93 18.09 7.56
CA THR A 565 -14.40 18.01 7.54
C THR A 565 -15.05 18.72 8.71
N PHE A 566 -14.43 18.75 9.88
CA PHE A 566 -15.00 19.43 11.04
C PHE A 566 -14.65 20.92 11.07
N SER A 567 -13.56 21.32 10.41
CA SER A 567 -13.17 22.72 10.23
C SER A 567 -13.90 23.42 9.08
N ASP A 568 -13.81 24.76 9.06
CA ASP A 568 -14.13 25.55 7.85
C ASP A 568 -13.06 25.29 6.77
N LEU A 569 -13.37 25.62 5.50
CA LEU A 569 -12.38 25.60 4.43
C LEU A 569 -11.10 26.31 4.87
N THR A 570 -10.00 25.56 4.89
CA THR A 570 -8.67 26.11 5.15
C THR A 570 -8.28 26.92 3.93
N THR A 571 -8.03 28.21 4.12
CA THR A 571 -7.46 29.05 3.06
C THR A 571 -5.98 28.75 2.96
N ASP A 572 -5.43 28.77 1.75
CA ASP A 572 -4.00 28.60 1.55
C ASP A 572 -3.24 29.61 2.41
N ILE A 573 -2.36 29.08 3.25
CA ILE A 573 -1.53 29.86 4.14
C ILE A 573 -0.20 30.05 3.42
N ASN A 574 -0.02 31.21 2.77
CA ASN A 574 1.24 31.50 2.09
C ASN A 574 2.25 31.99 3.10
N ASP A 575 3.31 31.20 3.31
CA ASP A 575 4.49 31.65 4.03
C ASP A 575 5.17 32.77 3.22
N ILE A 576 5.16 33.98 3.76
CA ILE A 576 5.80 35.15 3.17
C ILE A 576 7.12 35.49 3.90
N THR A 577 7.54 34.67 4.87
CA THR A 577 8.72 34.89 5.70
C THR A 577 9.98 34.96 4.86
N SER A 578 10.15 34.02 3.93
CA SER A 578 11.31 33.94 3.03
C SER A 578 11.43 35.12 2.07
N ASN A 579 10.35 35.90 1.87
CA ASN A 579 10.36 37.12 1.07
C ASN A 579 10.77 38.37 1.86
N ALA A 580 10.91 38.26 3.18
CA ALA A 580 11.36 39.36 4.01
C ALA A 580 12.88 39.38 4.15
N VAL A 581 13.44 40.57 4.34
CA VAL A 581 14.82 40.76 4.76
C VAL A 581 14.88 41.21 6.21
N VAL A 582 15.84 40.68 6.96
CA VAL A 582 16.14 41.14 8.31
C VAL A 582 16.81 42.51 8.22
N THR A 583 16.14 43.58 8.67
CA THR A 583 16.67 44.96 8.56
C THR A 583 17.30 45.47 9.84
N PHE A 584 16.96 44.87 10.98
CA PHE A 584 17.46 45.30 12.28
C PHE A 584 17.39 44.14 13.27
N GLU A 585 18.39 44.04 14.14
CA GLU A 585 18.44 43.14 15.27
C GLU A 585 19.14 43.84 16.45
N LYS A 586 18.66 43.60 17.67
CA LYS A 586 19.23 44.17 18.89
C LYS A 586 19.61 43.07 19.88
N ASP A 587 20.92 42.90 20.08
CA ASP A 587 21.54 41.96 21.04
C ASP A 587 21.34 40.44 20.80
N PRO A 588 21.41 39.92 19.56
CA PRO A 588 21.53 38.48 19.35
C PRO A 588 22.87 37.95 19.89
N TYR A 589 22.91 36.68 20.29
CA TYR A 589 24.18 35.98 20.46
C TYR A 589 24.87 35.85 19.09
N PRO A 590 26.21 35.93 19.02
CA PRO A 590 26.93 35.77 17.76
C PRO A 590 26.58 34.44 17.08
N GLY A 591 25.99 34.50 15.88
CA GLY A 591 25.56 33.32 15.11
C GLY A 591 24.14 32.82 15.38
N TYR A 592 23.40 33.42 16.30
CA TYR A 592 22.03 33.02 16.68
C TYR A 592 21.01 34.14 16.46
N GLY A 593 21.17 34.89 15.37
CA GLY A 593 20.20 35.92 14.95
C GLY A 593 18.88 35.30 14.46
N ILE A 594 17.89 36.14 14.20
CA ILE A 594 16.53 35.73 13.81
C ILE A 594 16.51 34.83 12.59
N ALA A 595 17.47 34.98 11.67
CA ALA A 595 17.57 34.17 10.46
C ALA A 595 17.52 32.65 10.75
N ALA A 596 18.06 32.22 11.89
CA ALA A 596 18.09 30.83 12.35
C ALA A 596 16.71 30.25 12.73
N SER A 597 15.68 31.08 12.81
CA SER A 597 14.28 30.67 13.03
C SER A 597 13.35 31.11 11.90
N LEU A 598 13.89 31.74 10.85
CA LEU A 598 13.15 32.02 9.62
C LEU A 598 13.37 30.91 8.59
N ASP A 599 14.50 30.21 8.67
CA ASP A 599 14.76 29.01 7.88
C ASP A 599 13.96 27.79 8.40
N ASP A 600 13.89 26.74 7.60
CA ASP A 600 13.21 25.49 7.96
C ASP A 600 14.20 24.46 8.55
N ASP A 601 15.37 24.89 9.05
CA ASP A 601 16.33 23.98 9.69
C ASP A 601 15.94 23.74 11.14
N SER A 602 15.51 22.51 11.44
CA SER A 602 15.08 22.11 12.77
C SER A 602 16.20 22.04 13.82
N ASN A 603 17.47 22.19 13.40
CA ASN A 603 18.64 22.14 14.30
C ASN A 603 19.13 23.53 14.73
N THR A 604 18.53 24.60 14.21
CA THR A 604 18.90 25.98 14.52
C THR A 604 17.85 26.64 15.40
N TYR A 605 18.25 27.73 16.07
CA TYR A 605 17.35 28.54 16.87
C TYR A 605 17.88 29.97 16.99
N THR A 606 16.97 30.91 17.17
CA THR A 606 17.27 32.30 17.49
C THR A 606 17.55 32.42 18.98
N GLY A 607 18.63 33.11 19.35
CA GLY A 607 19.04 33.29 20.73
C GLY A 607 19.56 34.69 21.00
N TYR A 608 18.91 35.42 21.90
CA TYR A 608 19.34 36.76 22.31
C TYR A 608 19.74 36.80 23.80
N LYS A 609 20.56 37.79 24.17
CA LYS A 609 21.20 37.88 25.50
C LYS A 609 20.23 38.05 26.67
N GLU A 610 20.55 37.45 27.81
CA GLU A 610 19.78 37.60 29.06
C GLU A 610 19.62 39.07 29.50
N GLY A 611 18.46 39.41 30.07
CA GLY A 611 18.22 40.72 30.68
C GLY A 611 17.95 41.87 29.68
N MET A 612 17.86 41.56 28.39
CA MET A 612 17.41 42.46 27.33
C MET A 612 15.99 42.99 27.60
N ASN A 613 15.78 44.30 27.42
CA ASN A 613 14.45 44.92 27.50
C ASN A 613 14.35 46.15 26.56
N PRO A 614 13.67 46.06 25.40
CA PRO A 614 13.25 44.83 24.73
C PRO A 614 14.36 44.26 23.83
N GLY A 615 14.24 42.97 23.51
CA GLY A 615 14.79 42.38 22.30
C GLY A 615 14.04 42.79 21.07
N ILE A 616 14.76 43.02 19.99
CA ILE A 616 14.12 43.53 18.77
C ILE A 616 14.71 42.84 17.57
N PHE A 617 13.85 42.38 16.68
CA PHE A 617 14.19 42.17 15.28
C PHE A 617 13.14 42.80 14.37
N GLU A 618 13.55 43.17 13.16
CA GLU A 618 12.68 43.71 12.12
C GLU A 618 12.79 42.90 10.83
N LEU A 619 11.63 42.54 10.28
CA LEU A 619 11.48 41.93 8.96
C LEU A 619 10.84 42.96 8.02
N GLU A 620 11.45 43.20 6.85
CA GLU A 620 10.92 44.13 5.84
C GLU A 620 10.72 43.42 4.50
N TRP A 621 9.59 43.67 3.84
CA TRP A 621 9.29 43.19 2.49
C TRP A 621 9.53 44.28 1.45
N GLU A 622 9.78 43.87 0.21
CA GLU A 622 9.94 44.80 -0.91
C GLU A 622 8.68 45.66 -1.13
N ASN A 623 7.50 45.03 -1.03
CA ASN A 623 6.18 45.66 -1.16
C ASN A 623 5.36 45.44 0.12
N GLU A 624 4.30 46.24 0.30
CA GLU A 624 3.35 46.03 1.40
C GLU A 624 2.66 44.68 1.30
N VAL A 625 2.73 43.89 2.37
CA VAL A 625 2.10 42.59 2.50
C VAL A 625 0.92 42.64 3.47
N GLY A 626 -0.13 41.87 3.19
CA GLY A 626 -1.25 41.69 4.10
C GLY A 626 -1.02 40.50 5.02
N ILE A 627 -0.64 40.74 6.27
CA ILE A 627 -0.37 39.66 7.25
C ILE A 627 -1.67 39.09 7.77
N THR A 628 -1.87 37.79 7.55
CA THR A 628 -3.03 37.05 8.01
C THR A 628 -2.72 36.27 9.27
N ASP A 629 -1.49 35.77 9.41
CA ASP A 629 -1.11 34.95 10.54
C ASP A 629 0.36 35.12 10.91
N ILE A 630 0.66 34.93 12.19
CA ILE A 630 2.03 34.78 12.69
C ILE A 630 2.09 33.51 13.54
N LEU A 631 3.12 32.72 13.31
CA LEU A 631 3.48 31.57 14.12
C LEU A 631 4.76 31.88 14.87
N ILE A 632 4.78 31.51 16.15
CA ILE A 632 5.95 31.55 17.01
C ILE A 632 6.09 30.19 17.67
N GLU A 633 7.23 29.53 17.52
CA GLU A 633 7.60 28.34 18.28
C GLU A 633 8.80 28.69 19.17
N TRP A 634 8.60 28.58 20.48
CA TRP A 634 9.64 28.76 21.48
C TRP A 634 10.51 27.52 21.58
N LEU A 635 11.78 27.66 21.97
CA LEU A 635 12.72 26.54 22.00
C LEU A 635 12.32 25.45 23.02
N SER A 636 11.76 25.85 24.16
CA SER A 636 11.34 24.95 25.24
C SER A 636 10.31 25.62 26.16
N GLU A 637 9.65 24.85 27.02
CA GLU A 637 8.73 25.38 28.05
C GLU A 637 9.44 26.33 29.05
N ASP A 638 10.74 26.14 29.25
CA ASP A 638 11.56 26.96 30.14
C ASP A 638 12.00 28.29 29.48
N ASP A 639 11.86 28.42 28.16
CA ASP A 639 12.34 29.56 27.37
C ASP A 639 11.21 30.36 26.66
N ILE A 640 9.96 30.19 27.12
CA ILE A 640 8.80 30.87 26.53
C ILE A 640 8.89 32.39 26.66
N GLY A 641 8.58 33.12 25.60
CA GLY A 641 8.33 34.55 25.68
C GLY A 641 7.00 34.87 26.34
N GLN A 642 7.05 35.49 27.51
CA GLN A 642 5.88 35.84 28.31
C GLN A 642 5.26 37.16 27.88
N ASP A 643 6.08 38.18 27.68
CA ASP A 643 5.60 39.52 27.31
C ASP A 643 6.32 39.96 26.04
N TYR A 644 5.56 40.18 24.98
CA TYR A 644 6.11 40.65 23.71
C TYR A 644 5.05 41.40 22.91
N LYS A 645 5.49 42.15 21.92
CA LYS A 645 4.63 42.97 21.06
C LYS A 645 5.08 42.85 19.63
N ILE A 646 4.13 42.74 18.72
CA ILE A 646 4.37 42.73 17.28
C ILE A 646 3.77 43.99 16.69
N VAL A 647 4.62 44.79 16.03
CA VAL A 647 4.26 46.07 15.43
C VAL A 647 4.44 45.97 13.92
N GLY A 648 3.36 46.24 13.19
CA GLY A 648 3.40 46.43 11.75
C GLY A 648 3.70 47.89 11.41
N VAL A 649 4.47 48.13 10.37
CA VAL A 649 4.77 49.48 9.86
C VAL A 649 4.41 49.54 8.38
N ASP A 650 3.55 50.49 7.99
CA ASP A 650 3.17 50.70 6.58
C ASP A 650 4.20 51.53 5.80
N ASN A 651 4.00 51.72 4.49
CA ASN A 651 4.90 52.51 3.64
C ASN A 651 5.04 53.98 4.05
N SER A 652 4.09 54.52 4.81
CA SER A 652 4.17 55.90 5.33
C SER A 652 4.97 56.00 6.63
N GLY A 653 5.43 54.87 7.16
CA GLY A 653 6.09 54.78 8.47
C GLY A 653 5.11 54.77 9.64
N LYS A 654 3.80 54.61 9.39
CA LYS A 654 2.80 54.56 10.45
C LYS A 654 2.81 53.17 11.08
N GLU A 655 2.95 53.16 12.39
CA GLU A 655 2.94 51.93 13.19
C GLU A 655 1.50 51.51 13.54
N VAL A 656 1.26 50.20 13.51
CA VAL A 656 0.05 49.54 13.98
C VAL A 656 0.44 48.36 14.87
N ILE A 657 -0.14 48.28 16.06
CA ILE A 657 0.06 47.13 16.93
C ILE A 657 -0.73 45.97 16.34
N LEU A 658 -0.03 44.92 15.90
CA LEU A 658 -0.63 43.70 15.39
C LEU A 658 -0.99 42.77 16.55
N LEU A 659 -0.07 42.61 17.50
CA LEU A 659 -0.23 41.79 18.69
C LEU A 659 0.46 42.44 19.89
N ASN A 660 -0.12 42.27 21.06
CA ASN A 660 0.47 42.69 22.33
C ASN A 660 0.15 41.62 23.36
N GLU A 661 1.10 40.72 23.57
CA GLU A 661 0.95 39.51 24.36
C GLU A 661 1.53 39.69 25.76
N LYS A 662 0.84 39.13 26.77
CA LYS A 662 1.18 39.30 28.18
C LYS A 662 0.97 38.01 28.95
N GLU A 663 1.99 37.61 29.71
CA GLU A 663 2.00 36.37 30.48
C GLU A 663 1.73 35.11 29.65
N ASN A 664 2.22 35.08 28.40
CA ASN A 664 2.11 33.90 27.55
C ASN A 664 2.77 32.66 28.22
N LYS A 665 2.12 31.51 28.02
CA LYS A 665 2.52 30.20 28.55
C LYS A 665 2.55 29.12 27.48
N ASP A 666 2.22 29.46 26.24
CA ASP A 666 2.19 28.52 25.14
C ASP A 666 3.57 28.45 24.48
N ILE A 667 4.10 27.23 24.33
CA ILE A 667 5.36 26.95 23.64
C ILE A 667 5.23 27.14 22.11
N VAL A 668 4.02 26.97 21.58
CA VAL A 668 3.70 27.30 20.18
C VAL A 668 2.51 28.24 20.18
N GLU A 669 2.69 29.40 19.58
CA GLU A 669 1.65 30.41 19.44
C GLU A 669 1.30 30.57 17.97
N TYR A 670 0.01 30.44 17.66
CA TYR A 670 -0.52 30.69 16.34
C TYR A 670 -1.53 31.84 16.41
N VAL A 671 -1.19 32.96 15.79
CA VAL A 671 -1.95 34.21 15.89
C VAL A 671 -2.59 34.51 14.55
N SER A 672 -3.91 34.40 14.46
CA SER A 672 -4.68 34.76 13.26
C SER A 672 -5.31 36.15 13.38
N PHE A 673 -5.16 36.96 12.33
CA PHE A 673 -5.74 38.30 12.24
C PHE A 673 -7.01 38.30 11.36
N LYS A 674 -8.16 38.70 11.93
CA LYS A 674 -9.43 38.74 11.18
C LYS A 674 -9.47 39.76 10.05
N ASN A 675 -8.67 40.82 10.13
CA ASN A 675 -8.58 41.90 9.14
C ASN A 675 -7.10 42.18 8.86
N PRO A 676 -6.49 41.53 7.85
CA PRO A 676 -5.07 41.68 7.56
C PRO A 676 -4.75 43.14 7.25
N LYS A 677 -3.84 43.72 8.04
CA LYS A 677 -3.32 45.07 7.80
C LYS A 677 -2.19 44.97 6.79
N LYS A 678 -2.20 45.86 5.80
CA LYS A 678 -1.08 46.01 4.87
C LYS A 678 0.08 46.68 5.60
N VAL A 679 1.21 46.00 5.65
CA VAL A 679 2.43 46.47 6.31
C VAL A 679 3.61 46.20 5.40
N LYS A 680 4.60 47.09 5.40
CA LYS A 680 5.87 46.88 4.71
C LYS A 680 6.89 46.21 5.62
N LYS A 681 6.74 46.38 6.93
CA LYS A 681 7.67 45.88 7.95
C LYS A 681 6.93 45.35 9.16
N VAL A 682 7.50 44.32 9.78
CA VAL A 682 7.13 43.80 11.10
C VAL A 682 8.30 43.97 12.04
N ARG A 683 8.03 44.53 13.22
CA ARG A 683 8.96 44.60 14.35
C ARG A 683 8.44 43.73 15.47
N PHE A 684 9.26 42.79 15.92
CA PHE A 684 9.02 42.02 17.12
C PHE A 684 9.74 42.67 18.30
N GLU A 685 9.04 42.92 19.40
CA GLU A 685 9.56 43.55 20.61
C GLU A 685 9.35 42.61 21.80
N PHE A 686 10.41 41.94 22.25
CA PHE A 686 10.40 41.00 23.36
C PHE A 686 10.74 41.68 24.68
N TYR A 687 9.85 41.67 25.66
CA TYR A 687 10.03 42.36 26.94
C TYR A 687 10.35 41.40 28.09
N LYS A 688 9.83 40.17 28.05
CA LYS A 688 10.00 39.21 29.14
C LYS A 688 9.92 37.77 28.64
N GLY A 689 10.81 36.92 29.11
CA GLY A 689 10.78 35.47 28.96
C GLY A 689 10.59 34.73 30.28
N ASN A 690 10.29 33.44 30.18
CA ASN A 690 10.37 32.50 31.28
C ASN A 690 11.84 32.21 31.63
N GLY A 691 12.09 31.68 32.82
CA GLY A 691 13.44 31.29 33.26
C GLY A 691 14.46 32.44 33.27
N GLN A 692 15.50 32.34 32.42
CA GLN A 692 16.62 33.29 32.36
C GLN A 692 16.29 34.64 31.68
N ASN A 693 15.04 34.85 31.27
CA ASN A 693 14.59 36.09 30.62
C ASN A 693 15.42 36.45 29.36
N ARG A 694 15.44 35.50 28.42
CA ARG A 694 16.12 35.57 27.11
C ARG A 694 15.12 35.20 26.01
N LEU A 695 15.32 35.70 24.80
CA LEU A 695 14.56 35.26 23.62
C LEU A 695 15.23 34.01 23.06
N LEU A 696 14.68 32.81 23.31
CA LEU A 696 15.04 31.60 22.57
C LEU A 696 13.85 31.10 21.75
N MET A 697 13.96 31.23 20.44
CA MET A 697 12.89 30.91 19.51
C MET A 697 13.39 29.88 18.52
N LYS A 698 12.56 28.89 18.23
CA LYS A 698 12.85 27.81 17.28
C LYS A 698 12.33 28.19 15.89
N ASP A 699 11.08 28.63 15.79
CA ASP A 699 10.44 28.98 14.52
C ASP A 699 9.71 30.33 14.63
N PHE A 700 9.77 31.17 13.60
CA PHE A 700 8.99 32.39 13.46
C PHE A 700 8.55 32.54 12.01
N LYS A 701 7.26 32.30 11.75
CA LYS A 701 6.69 32.41 10.40
C LYS A 701 5.64 33.50 10.33
N VAL A 702 5.70 34.27 9.26
CA VAL A 702 4.69 35.26 8.88
C VAL A 702 3.98 34.76 7.65
N TYR A 703 2.67 34.68 7.75
CA TYR A 703 1.81 34.25 6.66
C TYR A 703 0.91 35.38 6.19
N GLY A 704 0.63 35.40 4.88
CA GLY A 704 -0.20 36.45 4.32
C GLY A 704 -0.28 36.47 2.81
N SER A 705 -0.61 37.63 2.28
CA SER A 705 -0.68 37.91 0.84
C SER A 705 0.30 39.01 0.45
N LYS A 706 0.88 38.88 -0.75
CA LYS A 706 1.64 39.96 -1.39
C LYS A 706 0.72 41.07 -1.89
#